data_AF-A0A6I2GWG0-F1
#
_entry.id   AF-A0A6I2GWG0-F1
#
_cell.length_a   1.000
_cell.length_b   1.000
_cell.length_c   1.000
_cell.angle_alpha   90.00
_cell.angle_beta   90.00
_cell.angle_gamma   90.00
#
_symmetry.space_group_name_H-M   'P 1'
#
loop_
_entity.id
_entity.type
_entity.pdbx_description
1 polymer ?
#
loop_
_entity_poly.entity_id
_entity_poly.type
_entity_poly.pdbx_seq_one_letter_code
_entity_poly.pdbx_strand_id
1 'polypeptide(L)'
;MRVLRPRLTLPATALGVALALGSAHAAPAPAPIAAATASPSAASKAAEREALKATLLQVLERQPLKQSHVSIHLQSLDDGSVVFSQNADDLLNPASNVKLVTAAAALVTLGPEYRFDTEFLVEPELSGGRAKTLYVRGKGDPSMTTERLYGVVGELVHAGLREVGDIVLDDTWFDAERTAPGYDQEDTDRAYMAPTGALSLNANTVGIYLRPAEAPGQKASVEVEPASEFFLVEGGLATGSRRARRISVSSEAAGDKQKLVVRGVLPADKSGAVSVWKKVDNPPMYFGYTLKSLLAQRGVKVKGKVKLGGVSANARLLHVSQSETFDLVLKRLNKHSSNFVAETLVKTMGAEVHGAPGSFMKGIDVVEGFLERDVGIPRGSYVMKNGSGLNDTNRFSSSQLDRILRHMWVRFPLAPEYLSSLGIAGKDGTLKYRFEGSDAVGRLRAKTGTLANVSALSGYVQAAGGERFTFSMMVNDFPGRTGAVVQGLDALGAAVAAAGSASGPQRAVAQLTPGAGDVSPLAQVKGHIVTYLAMSKQRDPRNLGFLRTAWRSEKDPAVRAVVAEALYQSSSSDYQGVRALLDSFSAGDEVYGRLRAVARELNVEVPGVGSVMELAAGGNAEALTRAVELSRAANKDAQAQGELATSLAEVARTAPHELLGTLKGAAEADRTAAVALLAQGLVRSDDADHPFWRALRQSQGAQDAELATFARNLDGSLSQAVAQAKAPAAGGSTVTVSATAGAVPVLTPDLKGFLNALPQTTAVDRPGG
;
A
#
# COMPACT_ATOMS: atom_id res chain seq x y z
N MET A 1 -49.29 -29.29 9.96
CA MET A 1 -49.60 -29.62 8.55
C MET A 1 -48.31 -29.95 7.83
N ARG A 2 -48.15 -31.21 7.38
CA ARG A 2 -47.01 -31.70 6.58
C ARG A 2 -47.24 -31.32 5.12
N VAL A 3 -46.23 -30.77 4.44
CA VAL A 3 -46.27 -30.52 2.98
C VAL A 3 -45.29 -31.46 2.29
N LEU A 4 -45.84 -32.27 1.37
CA LEU A 4 -45.15 -33.26 0.55
C LEU A 4 -44.33 -32.62 -0.59
N ARG A 5 -43.22 -33.26 -0.97
CA ARG A 5 -42.52 -33.06 -2.26
C ARG A 5 -42.98 -34.12 -3.26
N PRO A 6 -43.11 -33.82 -4.57
CA PRO A 6 -43.29 -34.84 -5.59
C PRO A 6 -41.95 -35.32 -6.17
N ARG A 7 -41.86 -36.64 -6.40
CA ARG A 7 -40.89 -37.32 -7.26
C ARG A 7 -41.49 -37.45 -8.66
N LEU A 8 -40.69 -37.20 -9.71
CA LEU A 8 -40.99 -37.67 -11.07
C LEU A 8 -40.06 -38.85 -11.42
N THR A 9 -40.63 -39.83 -12.10
CA THR A 9 -40.00 -41.04 -12.63
C THR A 9 -40.47 -41.26 -14.07
N LEU A 10 -39.71 -42.10 -14.80
CA LEU A 10 -39.99 -42.83 -16.07
C LEU A 10 -39.24 -42.31 -17.31
N PRO A 11 -38.99 -43.16 -18.34
CA PRO A 11 -38.51 -44.55 -18.30
C PRO A 11 -37.43 -44.85 -19.38
N ALA A 12 -36.87 -46.07 -19.32
CA ALA A 12 -35.95 -46.63 -20.29
C ALA A 12 -36.68 -47.34 -21.44
N THR A 13 -36.16 -47.21 -22.67
CA THR A 13 -36.45 -48.14 -23.78
C THR A 13 -35.15 -48.47 -24.51
N ALA A 14 -34.85 -49.77 -24.54
CA ALA A 14 -33.79 -50.38 -25.33
C ALA A 14 -34.33 -50.74 -26.72
N LEU A 15 -33.51 -50.57 -27.75
CA LEU A 15 -33.65 -51.29 -29.02
C LEU A 15 -32.24 -51.57 -29.55
N GLY A 16 -31.90 -52.85 -29.65
CA GLY A 16 -30.68 -53.32 -30.31
C GLY A 16 -30.98 -53.80 -31.73
N VAL A 17 -30.08 -53.54 -32.66
CA VAL A 17 -29.94 -54.26 -33.93
C VAL A 17 -28.44 -54.35 -34.30
N ALA A 18 -28.11 -55.47 -34.93
CA ALA A 18 -26.82 -56.15 -35.05
C ALA A 18 -25.81 -55.57 -36.06
N LEU A 19 -24.58 -56.09 -35.94
CA LEU A 19 -23.37 -55.83 -36.73
C LEU A 19 -23.52 -56.08 -38.23
N ALA A 20 -22.85 -55.24 -39.02
CA ALA A 20 -22.23 -55.62 -40.29
C ALA A 20 -20.79 -55.04 -40.34
N LEU A 21 -19.84 -55.92 -40.66
CA LEU A 21 -18.41 -55.66 -40.78
C LEU A 21 -18.10 -54.79 -42.01
N GLY A 22 -17.34 -53.71 -41.81
CA GLY A 22 -16.81 -52.87 -42.89
C GLY A 22 -15.47 -52.25 -42.47
N SER A 23 -14.42 -52.65 -43.18
CA SER A 23 -13.02 -52.26 -42.96
C SER A 23 -12.78 -50.77 -43.20
N ALA A 24 -12.20 -50.05 -42.23
CA ALA A 24 -11.63 -48.72 -42.47
C ALA A 24 -10.45 -48.43 -41.52
N HIS A 25 -9.27 -48.33 -42.13
CA HIS A 25 -8.05 -47.59 -41.77
C HIS A 25 -7.87 -47.12 -40.32
N ALA A 26 -6.81 -47.65 -39.70
CA ALA A 26 -6.30 -47.27 -38.40
C ALA A 26 -5.95 -45.77 -38.30
N ALA A 27 -6.61 -45.07 -37.38
CA ALA A 27 -6.10 -43.84 -36.79
C ALA A 27 -5.27 -44.20 -35.53
N PRO A 28 -4.10 -43.58 -35.31
CA PRO A 28 -3.29 -43.87 -34.13
C PRO A 28 -4.00 -43.37 -32.87
N ALA A 29 -4.05 -44.22 -31.85
CA ALA A 29 -4.61 -43.87 -30.55
C ALA A 29 -3.84 -42.69 -29.91
N PRO A 30 -4.53 -41.74 -29.24
CA PRO A 30 -3.84 -40.73 -28.45
C PRO A 30 -3.13 -41.42 -27.29
N ALA A 31 -1.81 -41.21 -27.18
CA ALA A 31 -1.03 -41.65 -26.04
C ALA A 31 -1.59 -41.02 -24.74
N PRO A 32 -1.64 -41.75 -23.61
CA PRO A 32 -2.05 -41.16 -22.35
C PRO A 32 -0.95 -40.19 -21.90
N ILE A 33 -1.26 -38.90 -21.88
CA ILE A 33 -0.45 -37.91 -21.16
C ILE A 33 -0.76 -38.09 -19.67
N ALA A 34 -0.23 -39.17 -19.08
CA ALA A 34 -0.10 -39.30 -17.64
C ALA A 34 1.24 -38.70 -17.24
N ALA A 35 1.33 -37.37 -17.21
CA ALA A 35 2.37 -36.70 -16.43
C ALA A 35 1.98 -36.81 -14.95
N ALA A 36 2.20 -37.98 -14.36
CA ALA A 36 2.19 -38.15 -12.92
C ALA A 36 3.39 -37.37 -12.39
N THR A 37 3.15 -36.18 -11.83
CA THR A 37 4.12 -35.53 -10.95
C THR A 37 4.25 -36.41 -9.72
N ALA A 38 5.23 -37.30 -9.73
CA ALA A 38 5.56 -38.13 -8.58
C ALA A 38 5.76 -37.22 -7.36
N SER A 39 5.05 -37.51 -6.26
CA SER A 39 5.31 -36.85 -4.98
C SER A 39 6.78 -37.07 -4.60
N PRO A 40 7.49 -36.05 -4.08
CA PRO A 40 8.90 -36.19 -3.72
C PRO A 40 9.08 -37.35 -2.74
N SER A 41 10.10 -38.18 -3.00
CA SER A 41 10.51 -39.28 -2.12
C SER A 41 10.75 -38.78 -0.69
N ALA A 42 10.47 -39.61 0.32
CA ALA A 42 10.73 -39.27 1.72
C ALA A 42 12.19 -38.83 1.98
N ALA A 43 13.15 -39.39 1.22
CA ALA A 43 14.55 -38.99 1.29
C ALA A 43 14.80 -37.57 0.72
N SER A 44 14.05 -37.16 -0.31
CA SER A 44 14.09 -35.79 -0.87
C SER A 44 13.56 -34.79 0.15
N LYS A 45 12.41 -35.10 0.78
CA LYS A 45 11.79 -34.24 1.80
C LYS A 45 12.70 -34.01 3.01
N ALA A 46 13.40 -35.06 3.49
CA ALA A 46 14.34 -34.92 4.59
C ALA A 46 15.49 -33.97 4.24
N ALA A 47 16.10 -34.12 3.06
CA ALA A 47 17.17 -33.23 2.60
C ALA A 47 16.69 -31.78 2.40
N GLU A 48 15.49 -31.58 1.86
CA GLU A 48 14.87 -30.25 1.70
C GLU A 48 14.62 -29.57 3.05
N ARG A 49 14.14 -30.31 4.06
CA ARG A 49 13.95 -29.79 5.42
C ARG A 49 15.28 -29.43 6.09
N GLU A 50 16.34 -30.22 5.91
CA GLU A 50 17.67 -29.88 6.43
C GLU A 50 18.24 -28.61 5.75
N ALA A 51 18.07 -28.46 4.43
CA ALA A 51 18.47 -27.24 3.73
C ALA A 51 17.67 -26.01 4.20
N LEU A 52 16.38 -26.17 4.49
CA LEU A 52 15.55 -25.13 5.08
C LEU A 52 16.05 -24.74 6.47
N LYS A 53 16.27 -25.71 7.37
CA LYS A 53 16.82 -25.46 8.73
C LYS A 53 18.13 -24.67 8.67
N ALA A 54 19.07 -25.10 7.83
CA ALA A 54 20.34 -24.41 7.64
C ALA A 54 20.15 -22.96 7.19
N THR A 55 19.20 -22.71 6.29
CA THR A 55 18.90 -21.36 5.80
C THR A 55 18.26 -20.48 6.89
N LEU A 56 17.33 -21.03 7.67
CA LEU A 56 16.71 -20.30 8.78
C LEU A 56 17.78 -19.87 9.79
N LEU A 57 18.69 -20.79 10.17
CA LEU A 57 19.82 -20.48 11.06
C LEU A 57 20.72 -19.37 10.48
N GLN A 58 21.02 -19.40 9.18
CA GLN A 58 21.80 -18.33 8.53
C GLN A 58 21.12 -16.97 8.58
N VAL A 59 19.79 -16.92 8.44
CA VAL A 59 19.03 -15.66 8.53
C VAL A 59 19.06 -15.14 9.96
N LEU A 60 18.93 -16.02 10.95
CA LEU A 60 18.93 -15.69 12.37
C LEU A 60 20.25 -15.09 12.86
N GLU A 61 21.38 -15.49 12.25
CA GLU A 61 22.70 -14.94 12.54
C GLU A 61 22.91 -13.49 12.04
N ARG A 62 21.95 -12.93 11.28
CA ARG A 62 22.05 -11.57 10.74
C ARG A 62 21.53 -10.54 11.74
N GLN A 63 22.10 -9.34 11.70
CA GLN A 63 21.58 -8.21 12.47
C GLN A 63 20.32 -7.65 11.79
N PRO A 64 19.31 -7.19 12.57
CA PRO A 64 19.28 -7.15 14.04
C PRO A 64 18.81 -8.46 14.72
N LEU A 65 18.39 -9.50 13.99
CA LEU A 65 17.82 -10.72 14.56
C LEU A 65 18.73 -11.43 15.58
N LYS A 66 20.04 -11.50 15.30
CA LYS A 66 21.03 -12.09 16.19
C LYS A 66 21.10 -11.43 17.58
N GLN A 67 20.77 -10.15 17.67
CA GLN A 67 20.74 -9.39 18.93
C GLN A 67 19.35 -9.32 19.57
N SER A 68 18.35 -9.99 18.99
CA SER A 68 16.96 -9.89 19.40
C SER A 68 16.52 -11.16 20.13
N HIS A 69 15.42 -11.09 20.88
CA HIS A 69 14.76 -12.29 21.41
C HIS A 69 13.85 -12.89 20.33
N VAL A 70 14.35 -13.92 19.64
CA VAL A 70 13.62 -14.58 18.54
C VAL A 70 13.00 -15.89 19.03
N SER A 71 11.69 -16.06 18.78
CA SER A 71 10.93 -17.29 19.01
C SER A 71 10.30 -17.75 17.68
N ILE A 72 10.56 -19.00 17.29
CA ILE A 72 10.07 -19.59 16.03
C ILE A 72 9.56 -21.00 16.29
N HIS A 73 8.39 -21.29 15.74
CA HIS A 73 7.86 -22.64 15.59
C HIS A 73 7.39 -22.85 14.15
N LEU A 74 7.84 -23.93 13.51
CA LEU A 74 7.51 -24.31 12.13
C LEU A 74 7.17 -25.80 12.10
N GLN A 75 5.96 -26.13 11.64
CA GLN A 75 5.46 -27.49 11.61
C GLN A 75 4.88 -27.84 10.23
N SER A 76 5.13 -29.07 9.78
CA SER A 76 4.53 -29.61 8.57
C SER A 76 3.04 -29.91 8.81
N LEU A 77 2.19 -29.43 7.91
CA LEU A 77 0.77 -29.78 7.89
C LEU A 77 0.50 -31.13 7.21
N ASP A 78 1.49 -31.69 6.51
CA ASP A 78 1.34 -32.94 5.76
C ASP A 78 1.56 -34.17 6.64
N ASP A 79 2.55 -34.13 7.54
CA ASP A 79 2.88 -35.25 8.44
C ASP A 79 2.89 -34.88 9.94
N GLY A 80 2.65 -33.62 10.28
CA GLY A 80 2.61 -33.15 11.66
C GLY A 80 3.98 -33.01 12.33
N SER A 81 5.10 -33.20 11.62
CA SER A 81 6.43 -33.09 12.22
C SER A 81 6.86 -31.63 12.43
N VAL A 82 7.54 -31.36 13.55
CA VAL A 82 8.18 -30.05 13.80
C VAL A 82 9.45 -29.97 12.96
N VAL A 83 9.48 -29.03 12.02
CA VAL A 83 10.58 -28.86 11.06
C VAL A 83 11.64 -27.91 11.61
N PHE A 84 11.24 -26.86 12.33
CA PHE A 84 12.16 -25.95 13.01
C PHE A 84 11.52 -25.41 14.28
N SER A 85 12.31 -25.33 15.36
CA SER A 85 11.89 -24.79 16.64
C SER A 85 13.06 -24.06 17.30
N GLN A 86 12.82 -22.85 17.75
CA GLN A 86 13.77 -22.04 18.50
C GLN A 86 13.00 -21.22 19.53
N ASN A 87 13.34 -21.39 20.82
CA ASN A 87 12.70 -20.65 21.92
C ASN A 87 11.17 -20.70 21.84
N ALA A 88 10.62 -21.82 21.36
CA ALA A 88 9.24 -21.85 20.87
C ALA A 88 8.19 -21.69 21.98
N ASP A 89 8.59 -22.01 23.22
CA ASP A 89 7.75 -21.92 24.42
C ASP A 89 7.97 -20.64 25.22
N ASP A 90 8.88 -19.76 24.77
CA ASP A 90 9.12 -18.46 25.42
C ASP A 90 7.88 -17.56 25.27
N LEU A 91 7.47 -16.96 26.38
CA LEU A 91 6.34 -16.05 26.43
C LEU A 91 6.75 -14.64 26.01
N LEU A 92 6.46 -14.30 24.76
CA LEU A 92 6.79 -13.00 24.15
C LEU A 92 5.53 -12.17 23.92
N ASN A 93 5.70 -10.87 23.70
CA ASN A 93 4.64 -10.02 23.20
C ASN A 93 4.36 -10.37 21.72
N PRO A 94 3.17 -10.88 21.36
CA PRO A 94 2.87 -11.28 19.98
C PRO A 94 2.43 -10.11 19.08
N ALA A 95 2.31 -8.89 19.62
CA ALA A 95 1.65 -7.76 18.98
C ALA A 95 0.31 -8.18 18.35
N SER A 96 -0.01 -7.71 17.14
CA SER A 96 -1.27 -8.05 16.45
C SER A 96 -1.44 -9.54 16.07
N ASN A 97 -0.50 -10.44 16.37
CA ASN A 97 -0.76 -11.87 16.25
C ASN A 97 -1.73 -12.40 17.33
N VAL A 98 -2.00 -11.65 18.42
CA VAL A 98 -3.15 -11.96 19.31
C VAL A 98 -4.46 -12.06 18.53
N LYS A 99 -4.61 -11.27 17.46
CA LYS A 99 -5.82 -11.30 16.63
C LYS A 99 -6.08 -12.68 16.00
N LEU A 100 -5.06 -13.52 15.84
CA LEU A 100 -5.25 -14.92 15.43
C LEU A 100 -6.06 -15.71 16.47
N VAL A 101 -5.82 -15.43 17.75
CA VAL A 101 -6.53 -16.02 18.90
C VAL A 101 -7.96 -15.50 18.94
N THR A 102 -8.12 -14.17 18.92
CA THR A 102 -9.44 -13.50 18.93
C THR A 102 -10.30 -13.95 17.74
N ALA A 103 -9.70 -14.04 16.54
CA ALA A 103 -10.35 -14.53 15.32
C ALA A 103 -10.84 -15.97 15.47
N ALA A 104 -10.00 -16.86 16.01
CA ALA A 104 -10.33 -18.27 16.17
C ALA A 104 -11.47 -18.47 17.18
N ALA A 105 -11.35 -17.84 18.36
CA ALA A 105 -12.37 -17.88 19.40
C ALA A 105 -13.71 -17.32 18.91
N ALA A 106 -13.69 -16.18 18.20
CA ALA A 106 -14.89 -15.57 17.66
C ALA A 106 -15.56 -16.43 16.58
N LEU A 107 -14.79 -17.07 15.68
CA LEU A 107 -15.35 -17.98 14.69
C LEU A 107 -16.02 -19.20 15.33
N VAL A 108 -15.39 -19.79 16.33
CA VAL A 108 -15.95 -20.95 17.05
C VAL A 108 -17.18 -20.57 17.86
N THR A 109 -17.20 -19.37 18.44
CA THR A 109 -18.28 -18.90 19.32
C THR A 109 -19.49 -18.41 18.54
N LEU A 110 -19.26 -17.57 17.52
CA LEU A 110 -20.33 -16.86 16.80
C LEU A 110 -20.77 -17.58 15.51
N GLY A 111 -19.85 -18.30 14.87
CA GLY A 111 -20.05 -18.85 13.53
C GLY A 111 -19.79 -17.83 12.40
N PRO A 112 -19.37 -18.28 11.20
CA PRO A 112 -19.04 -17.40 10.08
C PRO A 112 -20.24 -16.61 9.51
N GLU A 113 -21.45 -17.12 9.70
CA GLU A 113 -22.71 -16.53 9.24
C GLU A 113 -23.26 -15.45 10.18
N TYR A 114 -22.69 -15.31 11.38
CA TYR A 114 -23.15 -14.35 12.38
C TYR A 114 -23.26 -12.94 11.80
N ARG A 115 -24.30 -12.22 12.21
CA ARG A 115 -24.51 -10.82 11.87
C ARG A 115 -24.80 -10.03 13.14
N PHE A 116 -24.24 -8.83 13.18
CA PHE A 116 -24.51 -7.85 14.22
C PHE A 116 -25.76 -7.07 13.85
N ASP A 117 -26.66 -6.89 14.81
CA ASP A 117 -27.88 -6.13 14.60
C ASP A 117 -27.75 -4.69 15.13
N THR A 118 -28.33 -3.75 14.39
CA THR A 118 -28.66 -2.41 14.87
C THR A 118 -30.17 -2.21 14.71
N GLU A 119 -30.86 -2.07 15.84
CA GLU A 119 -32.31 -1.96 15.89
C GLU A 119 -32.74 -0.49 15.91
N PHE A 120 -33.73 -0.15 15.09
CA PHE A 120 -34.35 1.17 15.07
C PHE A 120 -35.80 1.01 15.50
N LEU A 121 -36.20 1.68 16.58
CA LEU A 121 -37.50 1.52 17.21
C LEU A 121 -38.16 2.88 17.41
N VAL A 122 -39.49 2.90 17.45
CA VAL A 122 -40.28 4.09 17.73
C VAL A 122 -41.27 3.81 18.85
N GLU A 123 -41.79 4.84 19.49
CA GLU A 123 -42.96 4.68 20.37
C GLU A 123 -44.15 4.06 19.59
N PRO A 124 -45.15 3.43 20.25
CA PRO A 124 -46.21 2.63 19.60
C PRO A 124 -46.99 3.30 18.46
N GLU A 125 -47.08 4.63 18.46
CA GLU A 125 -47.85 5.40 17.49
C GLU A 125 -46.94 6.19 16.54
N LEU A 126 -46.96 5.80 15.26
CA LEU A 126 -46.41 6.58 14.16
C LEU A 126 -47.53 7.39 13.49
N SER A 127 -48.07 8.40 14.17
CA SER A 127 -49.22 9.16 13.67
C SER A 127 -48.82 10.07 12.50
N GLY A 128 -49.33 9.79 11.30
CA GLY A 128 -49.02 10.56 10.09
C GLY A 128 -47.52 10.58 9.72
N GLY A 129 -46.77 9.54 10.11
CA GLY A 129 -45.31 9.47 9.89
C GLY A 129 -44.47 10.20 10.95
N ARG A 130 -45.10 10.71 12.02
CA ARG A 130 -44.41 11.36 13.15
C ARG A 130 -44.11 10.36 14.25
N ALA A 131 -42.86 10.29 14.66
CA ALA A 131 -42.40 9.61 15.88
C ALA A 131 -41.98 10.65 16.92
N LYS A 132 -42.46 10.53 18.17
CA LYS A 132 -41.98 11.39 19.26
C LYS A 132 -40.52 11.10 19.60
N THR A 133 -40.12 9.83 19.54
CA THR A 133 -38.74 9.40 19.76
C THR A 133 -38.39 8.27 18.80
N LEU A 134 -37.22 8.42 18.15
CA LEU A 134 -36.54 7.33 17.45
C LEU A 134 -35.48 6.78 18.39
N TYR A 135 -35.68 5.54 18.82
CA TYR A 135 -34.68 4.78 19.57
C TYR A 135 -33.78 4.03 18.59
N VAL A 136 -32.48 4.02 18.87
CA VAL A 136 -31.50 3.21 18.14
C VAL A 136 -30.75 2.37 19.16
N ARG A 137 -30.84 1.05 19.04
CA ARG A 137 -30.11 0.12 19.90
C ARG A 137 -29.05 -0.60 19.08
N GLY A 138 -27.79 -0.37 19.43
CA GLY A 138 -26.67 -1.04 18.78
C GLY A 138 -26.30 -2.32 19.52
N LYS A 139 -25.97 -3.39 18.78
CA LYS A 139 -25.43 -4.63 19.34
C LYS A 139 -24.00 -4.90 18.89
N GLY A 140 -23.20 -3.84 18.73
CA GLY A 140 -21.77 -3.92 18.48
C GLY A 140 -21.37 -4.14 17.02
N ASP A 141 -22.18 -3.70 16.04
CA ASP A 141 -21.83 -3.80 14.62
C ASP A 141 -20.55 -3.00 14.30
N PRO A 142 -19.40 -3.64 14.01
CA PRO A 142 -18.16 -2.94 13.72
C PRO A 142 -18.05 -2.53 12.24
N SER A 143 -19.07 -2.85 11.43
CA SER A 143 -19.10 -2.72 9.98
C SER A 143 -20.02 -1.60 9.47
N MET A 144 -20.68 -0.87 10.37
CA MET A 144 -21.53 0.25 9.99
C MET A 144 -20.69 1.42 9.44
N THR A 145 -21.00 1.85 8.22
CA THR A 145 -20.39 3.02 7.57
C THR A 145 -21.44 4.10 7.31
N THR A 146 -21.01 5.32 6.98
CA THR A 146 -21.93 6.41 6.60
C THR A 146 -22.84 6.01 5.45
N GLU A 147 -22.32 5.32 4.43
CA GLU A 147 -23.07 4.90 3.25
C GLU A 147 -24.14 3.88 3.61
N ARG A 148 -23.80 2.92 4.47
CA ARG A 148 -24.76 1.92 4.95
C ARG A 148 -25.82 2.55 5.84
N LEU A 149 -25.43 3.49 6.71
CA LEU A 149 -26.36 4.26 7.53
C LEU A 149 -27.31 5.12 6.66
N TYR A 150 -26.82 5.70 5.56
CA TYR A 150 -27.65 6.43 4.60
C TYR A 150 -28.66 5.51 3.91
N GLY A 151 -28.28 4.26 3.60
CA GLY A 151 -29.19 3.22 3.14
C GLY A 151 -30.27 2.91 4.18
N VAL A 152 -29.89 2.72 5.44
CA VAL A 152 -30.82 2.50 6.56
C VAL A 152 -31.80 3.66 6.72
N VAL A 153 -31.35 4.91 6.59
CA VAL A 153 -32.27 6.07 6.60
C VAL A 153 -33.32 5.96 5.49
N GLY A 154 -32.94 5.47 4.30
CA GLY A 154 -33.87 5.15 3.24
C GLY A 154 -34.95 4.14 3.68
N GLU A 155 -34.54 3.06 4.33
CA GLU A 155 -35.47 2.05 4.88
C GLU A 155 -36.41 2.64 5.93
N LEU A 156 -35.92 3.52 6.82
CA LEU A 156 -36.76 4.20 7.81
C LEU A 156 -37.81 5.10 7.12
N VAL A 157 -37.43 5.80 6.05
CA VAL A 157 -38.37 6.60 5.24
C VAL A 157 -39.38 5.70 4.53
N HIS A 158 -38.97 4.57 3.96
CA HIS A 158 -39.89 3.61 3.34
C HIS A 158 -40.84 2.96 4.35
N ALA A 159 -40.40 2.79 5.61
CA ALA A 159 -41.24 2.37 6.73
C ALA A 159 -42.20 3.47 7.24
N GLY A 160 -42.21 4.65 6.61
CA GLY A 160 -43.17 5.73 6.88
C GLY A 160 -42.67 6.85 7.78
N LEU A 161 -41.41 6.83 8.22
CA LEU A 161 -40.85 7.89 9.06
C LEU A 161 -40.73 9.20 8.26
N ARG A 162 -41.30 10.29 8.78
CA ARG A 162 -41.29 11.63 8.17
C ARG A 162 -40.89 12.73 9.14
N GLU A 163 -41.17 12.55 10.42
CA GLU A 163 -40.79 13.49 11.47
C GLU A 163 -40.38 12.74 12.74
N VAL A 164 -39.32 13.20 13.40
CA VAL A 164 -38.82 12.69 14.69
C VAL A 164 -38.71 13.85 15.68
N GLY A 165 -39.17 13.63 16.91
CA GLY A 165 -38.82 14.46 18.06
C GLY A 165 -37.37 14.22 18.45
N ASP A 166 -37.12 13.40 19.48
CA ASP A 166 -35.77 13.06 19.94
C ASP A 166 -35.20 11.81 19.26
N ILE A 167 -33.87 11.73 19.20
CA ILE A 167 -33.14 10.49 18.89
C ILE A 167 -32.49 9.98 20.18
N VAL A 168 -32.85 8.78 20.61
CA VAL A 168 -32.32 8.13 21.81
C VAL A 168 -31.43 6.96 21.42
N LEU A 169 -30.19 6.98 21.91
CA LEU A 169 -29.16 6.01 21.59
C LEU A 169 -28.97 5.06 22.78
N ASP A 170 -29.31 3.79 22.56
CA ASP A 170 -29.11 2.70 23.50
C ASP A 170 -27.82 1.95 23.15
N ASP A 171 -26.78 2.25 23.91
CA ASP A 171 -25.43 1.67 23.82
C ASP A 171 -25.20 0.60 24.91
N THR A 172 -26.26 0.16 25.60
CA THR A 172 -26.15 -0.68 26.81
C THR A 172 -25.89 -2.16 26.53
N TRP A 173 -25.81 -2.56 25.26
CA TRP A 173 -25.36 -3.90 24.88
C TRP A 173 -23.92 -4.16 25.32
N PHE A 174 -23.08 -3.11 25.38
CA PHE A 174 -21.77 -3.15 26.00
C PHE A 174 -21.76 -2.34 27.30
N ASP A 175 -20.78 -2.63 28.15
CA ASP A 175 -20.50 -1.81 29.34
C ASP A 175 -19.88 -0.45 28.95
N ALA A 176 -19.82 0.45 29.93
CA ALA A 176 -19.31 1.80 29.74
C ALA A 176 -17.78 1.88 29.54
N GLU A 177 -17.04 0.80 29.82
CA GLU A 177 -15.58 0.76 29.67
C GLU A 177 -15.20 0.59 28.19
N ARG A 178 -14.92 1.66 27.46
CA ARG A 178 -14.77 1.58 26.00
C ARG A 178 -13.36 1.24 25.53
N THR A 179 -12.38 1.36 26.41
CA THR A 179 -10.96 1.15 26.09
C THR A 179 -10.46 -0.14 26.69
N ALA A 180 -9.80 -0.97 25.90
CA ALA A 180 -9.30 -2.26 26.37
C ALA A 180 -8.10 -2.06 27.32
N PRO A 181 -7.86 -2.98 28.26
CA PRO A 181 -6.67 -2.94 29.11
C PRO A 181 -5.37 -2.77 28.30
N GLY A 182 -4.49 -1.87 28.76
CA GLY A 182 -3.22 -1.54 28.11
C GLY A 182 -3.27 -0.32 27.19
N TYR A 183 -4.46 0.16 26.79
CA TYR A 183 -4.58 1.36 25.95
C TYR A 183 -4.13 2.63 26.69
N ASP A 184 -4.18 2.63 28.01
CA ASP A 184 -3.67 3.67 28.91
C ASP A 184 -2.15 3.90 28.81
N GLN A 185 -1.41 2.98 28.19
CA GLN A 185 0.04 3.13 27.94
C GLN A 185 0.38 4.13 26.81
N GLU A 186 -0.59 4.54 26.00
CA GLU A 186 -0.38 5.54 24.94
C GLU A 186 -1.48 6.62 24.98
N ASP A 187 -1.08 7.89 25.12
CA ASP A 187 -1.99 9.02 24.97
C ASP A 187 -1.89 9.59 23.54
N THR A 188 -2.69 9.03 22.63
CA THR A 188 -2.77 9.50 21.24
C THR A 188 -4.21 9.49 20.71
N ASP A 189 -4.42 10.27 19.66
CA ASP A 189 -5.69 10.44 18.97
C ASP A 189 -5.74 9.73 17.61
N ARG A 190 -4.77 8.85 17.36
CA ARG A 190 -4.69 8.06 16.13
C ARG A 190 -5.86 7.09 16.01
N ALA A 191 -6.27 6.82 14.77
CA ALA A 191 -7.39 5.94 14.45
C ALA A 191 -7.32 4.54 15.09
N TYR A 192 -6.14 3.97 15.30
CA TYR A 192 -6.01 2.65 15.94
C TYR A 192 -6.32 2.63 17.44
N MET A 193 -6.43 3.80 18.07
CA MET A 193 -6.88 4.00 19.46
C MET A 193 -8.39 4.23 19.57
N ALA A 194 -9.14 4.04 18.48
CA ALA A 194 -10.58 4.22 18.49
C ALA A 194 -11.25 3.32 19.56
N PRO A 195 -12.08 3.89 20.46
CA PRO A 195 -12.76 3.13 21.49
C PRO A 195 -13.83 2.20 20.90
N THR A 196 -14.17 1.15 21.65
CA THR A 196 -15.33 0.29 21.34
C THR A 196 -16.65 1.03 21.60
N GLY A 197 -17.71 0.64 20.91
CA GLY A 197 -19.07 1.11 21.15
C GLY A 197 -20.08 0.10 20.61
N ALA A 198 -21.19 -0.10 21.32
CA ALA A 198 -22.27 -0.94 20.80
C ALA A 198 -22.99 -0.27 19.62
N LEU A 199 -23.02 1.07 19.60
CA LEU A 199 -23.30 1.91 18.44
C LEU A 199 -22.00 2.53 17.90
N SER A 200 -21.48 1.95 16.83
CA SER A 200 -20.27 2.41 16.18
C SER A 200 -20.54 2.86 14.74
N LEU A 201 -19.74 3.80 14.24
CA LEU A 201 -19.82 4.30 12.87
C LEU A 201 -18.42 4.56 12.33
N ASN A 202 -18.12 4.12 11.10
CA ASN A 202 -16.82 4.33 10.45
C ASN A 202 -15.63 3.89 11.34
N ALA A 203 -15.76 2.74 11.99
CA ALA A 203 -14.79 2.22 12.97
C ALA A 203 -14.46 3.19 14.12
N ASN A 204 -15.39 4.10 14.45
CA ASN A 204 -15.22 5.18 15.43
C ASN A 204 -14.06 6.11 15.11
N THR A 205 -13.91 6.37 13.81
CA THR A 205 -12.93 7.30 13.26
C THR A 205 -13.61 8.34 12.38
N VAL A 206 -12.93 9.47 12.23
CA VAL A 206 -13.35 10.56 11.35
C VAL A 206 -12.22 10.93 10.40
N GLY A 207 -12.58 11.18 9.14
CA GLY A 207 -11.68 11.69 8.12
C GLY A 207 -11.69 13.22 8.13
N ILE A 208 -10.51 13.83 8.18
CA ILE A 208 -10.30 15.27 8.04
C ILE A 208 -9.52 15.50 6.74
N TYR A 209 -10.12 16.21 5.80
CA TYR A 209 -9.56 16.53 4.50
C TYR A 209 -9.14 18.00 4.46
N LEU A 210 -7.87 18.22 4.16
CA LEU A 210 -7.23 19.53 4.18
C LEU A 210 -6.85 19.88 2.75
N ARG A 211 -7.37 20.99 2.20
CA ARG A 211 -6.99 21.45 0.84
C ARG A 211 -6.42 22.85 0.88
N PRO A 212 -5.25 23.10 0.25
CA PRO A 212 -4.74 24.46 0.09
C PRO A 212 -5.71 25.31 -0.72
N ALA A 213 -5.68 26.61 -0.49
CA ALA A 213 -6.34 27.58 -1.35
C ALA A 213 -5.53 27.81 -2.63
N GLU A 214 -6.07 28.60 -3.55
CA GLU A 214 -5.44 28.84 -4.85
C GLU A 214 -4.12 29.62 -4.74
N ALA A 215 -4.02 30.55 -3.79
CA ALA A 215 -2.84 31.39 -3.62
C ALA A 215 -2.24 31.30 -2.21
N PRO A 216 -0.90 31.39 -2.07
CA PRO A 216 -0.24 31.58 -0.78
C PRO A 216 -0.82 32.77 0.00
N GLY A 217 -0.91 32.65 1.32
CA GLY A 217 -1.51 33.64 2.22
C GLY A 217 -3.01 33.46 2.45
N GLN A 218 -3.72 32.70 1.60
CA GLN A 218 -5.16 32.44 1.77
C GLN A 218 -5.43 31.28 2.73
N LYS A 219 -6.62 31.29 3.36
CA LYS A 219 -7.06 30.21 4.26
C LYS A 219 -7.32 28.92 3.48
N ALA A 220 -6.68 27.84 3.90
CA ALA A 220 -6.95 26.50 3.40
C ALA A 220 -8.28 25.97 3.95
N SER A 221 -8.91 25.07 3.18
CA SER A 221 -10.16 24.43 3.58
C SER A 221 -9.91 23.23 4.49
N VAL A 222 -10.79 23.06 5.47
CA VAL A 222 -10.83 21.92 6.38
C VAL A 222 -12.22 21.32 6.26
N GLU A 223 -12.30 20.10 5.78
CA GLU A 223 -13.53 19.34 5.62
C GLU A 223 -13.50 18.12 6.52
N VAL A 224 -14.62 17.84 7.18
CA VAL A 224 -14.80 16.68 8.06
C VAL A 224 -15.81 15.77 7.41
N GLU A 225 -15.47 14.49 7.27
CA GLU A 225 -16.32 13.50 6.60
C GLU A 225 -16.62 12.32 7.56
N PRO A 226 -17.91 12.03 7.84
CA PRO A 226 -19.10 12.79 7.44
C PRO A 226 -19.24 14.11 8.22
N ALA A 227 -19.74 15.13 7.55
CA ALA A 227 -20.04 16.42 8.19
C ALA A 227 -21.21 16.27 9.18
N SER A 228 -21.01 16.70 10.41
CA SER A 228 -22.01 16.56 11.48
C SER A 228 -21.84 17.63 12.57
N GLU A 229 -22.96 18.02 13.20
CA GLU A 229 -22.99 18.93 14.36
C GLU A 229 -22.24 18.39 15.60
N PHE A 230 -21.82 17.12 15.55
CA PHE A 230 -20.99 16.47 16.56
C PHE A 230 -19.55 17.01 16.60
N PHE A 231 -19.03 17.48 15.46
CA PHE A 231 -17.65 17.96 15.38
C PHE A 231 -17.58 19.48 15.56
N LEU A 232 -16.76 19.92 16.51
CA LEU A 232 -16.39 21.31 16.73
C LEU A 232 -15.00 21.52 16.11
N VAL A 233 -14.94 22.13 14.94
CA VAL A 233 -13.65 22.41 14.26
C VAL A 233 -13.10 23.74 14.76
N GLU A 234 -11.93 23.71 15.40
CA GLU A 234 -11.23 24.88 15.91
C GLU A 234 -9.92 25.14 15.18
N GLY A 235 -9.56 26.41 15.03
CA GLY A 235 -8.35 26.85 14.37
C GLY A 235 -8.53 27.04 12.86
N GLY A 236 -7.50 26.69 12.09
CA GLY A 236 -7.48 26.86 10.65
C GLY A 236 -6.10 26.64 10.06
N LEU A 237 -6.07 26.46 8.74
CA LEU A 237 -4.86 26.32 7.97
C LEU A 237 -4.66 27.53 7.07
N ALA A 238 -3.41 27.94 6.92
CA ALA A 238 -3.02 28.86 5.87
C ALA A 238 -2.41 28.10 4.69
N THR A 239 -2.46 28.72 3.52
CA THR A 239 -1.74 28.25 2.34
C THR A 239 -0.38 28.95 2.28
N GLY A 240 0.70 28.19 2.19
CA GLY A 240 2.07 28.68 2.16
C GLY A 240 2.74 28.49 0.81
N SER A 241 4.04 28.78 0.75
CA SER A 241 4.84 28.49 -0.44
C SER A 241 4.89 26.97 -0.71
N ARG A 242 5.30 26.57 -1.93
CA ARG A 242 5.40 25.15 -2.34
C ARG A 242 6.26 24.26 -1.43
N ARG A 243 7.10 24.84 -0.57
CA ARG A 243 7.97 24.12 0.37
C ARG A 243 7.47 24.15 1.82
N ALA A 244 6.46 24.96 2.14
CA ALA A 244 5.97 25.17 3.49
C ALA A 244 4.93 24.10 3.87
N ARG A 245 5.37 22.99 4.47
CA ARG A 245 4.47 21.98 5.04
C ARG A 245 4.69 21.83 6.54
N ARG A 246 3.71 22.29 7.33
CA ARG A 246 3.66 22.07 8.78
C ARG A 246 2.20 21.97 9.19
N ILE A 247 1.71 20.76 9.42
CA ILE A 247 0.29 20.51 9.73
C ILE A 247 0.22 19.82 11.08
N SER A 248 -0.70 20.27 11.92
CA SER A 248 -1.12 19.56 13.13
C SER A 248 -2.64 19.45 13.11
N VAL A 249 -3.14 18.26 13.40
CA VAL A 249 -4.55 17.96 13.62
C VAL A 249 -4.61 17.20 14.94
N SER A 250 -5.39 17.67 15.92
CA SER A 250 -5.74 16.90 17.12
C SER A 250 -7.24 16.63 17.19
N SER A 251 -7.61 15.53 17.85
CA SER A 251 -8.99 15.17 18.17
C SER A 251 -9.11 14.98 19.68
N GLU A 252 -10.03 15.72 20.30
CA GLU A 252 -10.19 15.78 21.75
C GLU A 252 -11.68 15.66 22.11
N ALA A 253 -11.99 14.90 23.16
CA ALA A 253 -13.33 14.86 23.71
C ALA A 253 -13.79 16.26 24.19
N ALA A 254 -15.04 16.62 23.91
CA ALA A 254 -15.63 17.89 24.31
C ALA A 254 -17.08 17.67 24.77
N GLY A 255 -17.24 17.00 25.92
CA GLY A 255 -18.56 16.64 26.45
C GLY A 255 -19.27 15.59 25.58
N ASP A 256 -20.45 15.94 25.05
CA ASP A 256 -21.21 15.09 24.12
C ASP A 256 -20.78 15.26 22.64
N LYS A 257 -19.72 16.01 22.39
CA LYS A 257 -19.15 16.34 21.08
C LYS A 257 -17.67 16.00 21.00
N GLN A 258 -17.12 16.09 19.79
CA GLN A 258 -15.69 15.94 19.52
C GLN A 258 -15.13 17.26 19.00
N LYS A 259 -14.05 17.75 19.62
CA LYS A 259 -13.31 18.92 19.16
C LYS A 259 -12.15 18.49 18.26
N LEU A 260 -12.08 19.08 17.07
CA LEU A 260 -11.00 18.87 16.10
C LEU A 260 -10.19 20.16 15.98
N VAL A 261 -8.96 20.17 16.47
CA VAL A 261 -8.08 21.35 16.40
C VAL A 261 -7.15 21.21 15.22
N VAL A 262 -7.25 22.13 14.26
CA VAL A 262 -6.45 22.11 13.04
C VAL A 262 -5.55 23.36 12.99
N ARG A 263 -4.24 23.16 12.82
CA ARG A 263 -3.25 24.24 12.81
C ARG A 263 -2.16 24.03 11.77
N GLY A 264 -1.63 25.15 11.27
CA GLY A 264 -0.42 25.16 10.46
C GLY A 264 -0.61 25.66 9.03
N VAL A 265 0.27 25.19 8.15
CA VAL A 265 0.42 25.68 6.77
C VAL A 265 0.50 24.49 5.81
N LEU A 266 -0.37 24.52 4.79
CA LEU A 266 -0.31 23.63 3.63
C LEU A 266 0.49 24.30 2.51
N PRO A 267 1.34 23.58 1.77
CA PRO A 267 1.96 24.14 0.59
C PRO A 267 0.90 24.47 -0.47
N ALA A 268 1.08 25.57 -1.20
CA ALA A 268 0.31 25.88 -2.41
C ALA A 268 0.70 24.88 -3.52
N ASP A 269 0.24 23.64 -3.38
CA ASP A 269 0.37 22.61 -4.40
C ASP A 269 -1.03 22.19 -4.90
N LYS A 270 -1.09 21.73 -6.15
CA LYS A 270 -2.33 21.23 -6.78
C LYS A 270 -2.45 19.70 -6.66
N SER A 271 -1.76 19.06 -5.72
CA SER A 271 -1.63 17.60 -5.60
C SER A 271 -2.84 16.91 -4.95
N GLY A 272 -3.82 17.68 -4.49
CA GLY A 272 -5.09 17.18 -3.95
C GLY A 272 -5.22 17.42 -2.44
N ALA A 273 -6.22 16.78 -1.83
CA ALA A 273 -6.46 16.89 -0.39
C ALA A 273 -5.46 16.06 0.42
N VAL A 274 -4.92 16.62 1.49
CA VAL A 274 -4.25 15.85 2.54
C VAL A 274 -5.33 15.30 3.46
N SER A 275 -5.40 13.98 3.64
CA SER A 275 -6.32 13.35 4.58
C SER A 275 -5.61 12.95 5.87
N VAL A 276 -6.29 13.14 7.00
CA VAL A 276 -5.87 12.73 8.34
C VAL A 276 -7.04 12.01 8.99
N TRP A 277 -6.77 10.88 9.64
CA TRP A 277 -7.78 10.08 10.34
C TRP A 277 -7.56 10.11 11.84
N LYS A 278 -8.62 10.40 12.59
CA LYS A 278 -8.58 10.54 14.05
C LYS A 278 -9.63 9.69 14.74
N LYS A 279 -9.32 9.27 15.97
CA LYS A 279 -10.30 8.59 16.84
C LYS A 279 -11.42 9.53 17.22
N VAL A 280 -12.57 8.94 17.54
CA VAL A 280 -13.74 9.61 18.11
C VAL A 280 -14.03 9.01 19.48
N ASP A 281 -14.05 9.84 20.52
CA ASP A 281 -14.12 9.38 21.91
C ASP A 281 -15.54 8.98 22.35
N ASN A 282 -16.57 9.52 21.70
CA ASN A 282 -17.97 9.19 21.98
C ASN A 282 -18.72 8.55 20.78
N PRO A 283 -18.47 7.26 20.48
CA PRO A 283 -19.09 6.53 19.37
C PRO A 283 -20.62 6.65 19.21
N PRO A 284 -21.47 6.43 20.24
CA PRO A 284 -22.91 6.53 20.04
C PRO A 284 -23.35 7.94 19.68
N MET A 285 -22.75 8.97 20.28
CA MET A 285 -23.10 10.35 19.93
C MET A 285 -22.69 10.69 18.49
N TYR A 286 -21.52 10.24 18.05
CA TYR A 286 -21.11 10.36 16.64
C TYR A 286 -22.10 9.66 15.69
N PHE A 287 -22.53 8.45 16.03
CA PHE A 287 -23.56 7.73 15.28
C PHE A 287 -24.86 8.54 15.22
N GLY A 288 -25.38 9.00 16.36
CA GLY A 288 -26.68 9.67 16.44
C GLY A 288 -26.72 11.04 15.78
N TYR A 289 -25.68 11.85 15.93
CA TYR A 289 -25.59 13.13 15.23
C TYR A 289 -25.39 12.96 13.73
N THR A 290 -24.66 11.92 13.28
CA THR A 290 -24.59 11.60 11.84
C THR A 290 -25.94 11.12 11.32
N LEU A 291 -26.63 10.23 12.05
CA LEU A 291 -27.99 9.79 11.72
C LEU A 291 -28.94 10.99 11.60
N LYS A 292 -28.89 11.94 12.54
CA LYS A 292 -29.67 13.18 12.48
C LYS A 292 -29.42 13.95 11.18
N SER A 293 -28.15 14.15 10.80
CA SER A 293 -27.78 14.80 9.54
C SER A 293 -28.35 14.07 8.32
N LEU A 294 -28.22 12.74 8.27
CA LEU A 294 -28.67 11.94 7.12
C LEU A 294 -30.20 11.88 7.02
N LEU A 295 -30.91 11.82 8.15
CA LEU A 295 -32.38 11.94 8.20
C LEU A 295 -32.83 13.27 7.61
N ALA A 296 -32.21 14.38 8.02
CA ALA A 296 -32.52 15.71 7.52
C ALA A 296 -32.25 15.83 6.00
N GLN A 297 -31.12 15.30 5.52
CA GLN A 297 -30.79 15.26 4.09
C GLN A 297 -31.81 14.47 3.26
N ARG A 298 -32.45 13.46 3.84
CA ARG A 298 -33.53 12.66 3.22
C ARG A 298 -34.93 13.26 3.43
N GLY A 299 -35.02 14.47 3.97
CA GLY A 299 -36.29 15.19 4.16
C GLY A 299 -37.08 14.80 5.41
N VAL A 300 -36.51 13.98 6.31
CA VAL A 300 -37.13 13.69 7.62
C VAL A 300 -36.86 14.85 8.56
N LYS A 301 -37.92 15.46 9.10
CA LYS A 301 -37.80 16.58 10.05
C LYS A 301 -37.36 16.06 11.41
N VAL A 302 -36.22 16.51 11.93
CA VAL A 302 -35.77 16.17 13.30
C VAL A 302 -35.84 17.42 14.18
N LYS A 303 -36.75 17.44 15.16
CA LYS A 303 -37.03 18.63 16.00
C LYS A 303 -36.29 18.64 17.33
N GLY A 304 -36.02 17.48 17.89
CA GLY A 304 -35.46 17.29 19.22
C GLY A 304 -33.96 17.07 19.22
N LYS A 305 -33.46 16.51 20.32
CA LYS A 305 -32.02 16.33 20.58
C LYS A 305 -31.60 14.88 20.36
N VAL A 306 -30.30 14.68 20.10
CA VAL A 306 -29.64 13.39 20.21
C VAL A 306 -29.22 13.20 21.66
N LYS A 307 -29.54 12.06 22.28
CA LYS A 307 -29.18 11.77 23.67
C LYS A 307 -28.97 10.27 23.90
N LEU A 308 -28.18 9.92 24.90
CA LEU A 308 -28.07 8.54 25.40
C LEU A 308 -29.30 8.16 26.22
N GLY A 309 -29.70 6.90 26.15
CA GLY A 309 -30.77 6.37 26.99
C GLY A 309 -31.19 4.95 26.58
N GLY A 310 -31.77 4.22 27.52
CA GLY A 310 -32.34 2.90 27.23
C GLY A 310 -33.58 3.01 26.34
N VAL A 311 -33.81 1.98 25.52
CA VAL A 311 -35.06 1.86 24.76
C VAL A 311 -36.24 1.66 25.70
N SER A 312 -37.34 2.38 25.44
CA SER A 312 -38.59 2.23 26.20
C SER A 312 -39.16 0.81 26.07
N ALA A 313 -39.72 0.28 27.16
CA ALA A 313 -40.38 -1.04 27.15
C ALA A 313 -41.55 -1.14 26.16
N ASN A 314 -42.17 -0.01 25.80
CA ASN A 314 -43.26 0.05 24.84
C ASN A 314 -42.80 0.35 23.41
N ALA A 315 -41.49 0.50 23.17
CA ALA A 315 -40.99 0.79 21.84
C ALA A 315 -41.27 -0.38 20.87
N ARG A 316 -41.68 -0.07 19.66
CA ARG A 316 -41.93 -1.02 18.57
C ARG A 316 -40.80 -0.95 17.55
N LEU A 317 -40.35 -2.12 17.14
CA LEU A 317 -39.33 -2.25 16.12
C LEU A 317 -39.85 -1.70 14.78
N LEU A 318 -39.11 -0.77 14.20
CA LEU A 318 -39.37 -0.20 12.88
C LEU A 318 -38.50 -0.85 11.82
N HIS A 319 -37.22 -1.06 12.13
CA HIS A 319 -36.24 -1.66 11.21
C HIS A 319 -35.08 -2.31 11.98
N VAL A 320 -34.50 -3.37 11.42
CA VAL A 320 -33.23 -3.97 11.88
C VAL A 320 -32.23 -3.89 10.72
N SER A 321 -31.10 -3.23 10.95
CA SER A 321 -29.98 -3.29 10.04
C SER A 321 -29.03 -4.38 10.48
N GLN A 322 -28.79 -5.35 9.61
CA GLN A 322 -27.85 -6.44 9.87
C GLN A 322 -26.52 -6.18 9.17
N SER A 323 -25.41 -6.42 9.87
CA SER A 323 -24.05 -6.34 9.33
C SER A 323 -23.86 -7.25 8.13
N GLU A 324 -22.76 -7.09 7.42
CA GLU A 324 -22.19 -8.18 6.63
C GLU A 324 -21.96 -9.42 7.51
N THR A 325 -21.90 -10.62 6.90
CA THR A 325 -21.57 -11.84 7.63
C THR A 325 -20.21 -11.74 8.31
N PHE A 326 -20.05 -12.48 9.41
CA PHE A 326 -18.84 -12.43 10.21
C PHE A 326 -17.58 -12.81 9.42
N ASP A 327 -17.64 -13.67 8.41
CA ASP A 327 -16.47 -13.95 7.55
C ASP A 327 -15.89 -12.69 6.85
N LEU A 328 -16.74 -11.71 6.50
CA LEU A 328 -16.32 -10.44 5.91
C LEU A 328 -15.76 -9.49 6.98
N VAL A 329 -16.36 -9.46 8.16
CA VAL A 329 -15.84 -8.72 9.33
C VAL A 329 -14.49 -9.28 9.76
N LEU A 330 -14.32 -10.59 9.72
CA LEU A 330 -13.08 -11.30 10.03
C LEU A 330 -11.96 -10.95 9.05
N LYS A 331 -12.27 -10.82 7.75
CA LYS A 331 -11.32 -10.31 6.76
C LYS A 331 -10.86 -8.89 7.12
N ARG A 332 -11.75 -8.02 7.63
CA ARG A 332 -11.36 -6.69 8.11
C ARG A 332 -10.46 -6.74 9.33
N LEU A 333 -10.75 -7.63 10.28
CA LEU A 333 -9.90 -7.87 11.45
C LEU A 333 -8.47 -8.22 11.01
N ASN A 334 -8.32 -9.24 10.15
CA ASN A 334 -7.01 -9.83 9.87
C ASN A 334 -6.25 -9.13 8.74
N LYS A 335 -6.89 -8.77 7.62
CA LYS A 335 -6.22 -8.10 6.49
C LYS A 335 -5.84 -6.66 6.80
N HIS A 336 -6.69 -5.92 7.50
CA HIS A 336 -6.39 -4.54 7.90
C HIS A 336 -5.82 -4.43 9.32
N SER A 337 -5.70 -5.54 10.04
CA SER A 337 -5.19 -5.57 11.41
C SER A 337 -5.96 -4.65 12.36
N SER A 338 -7.29 -4.57 12.19
CA SER A 338 -8.11 -3.59 12.92
C SER A 338 -8.19 -3.90 14.42
N ASN A 339 -7.64 -3.01 15.24
CA ASN A 339 -7.74 -3.10 16.70
C ASN A 339 -9.20 -2.96 17.15
N PHE A 340 -9.90 -1.97 16.58
CA PHE A 340 -11.31 -1.70 16.85
C PHE A 340 -12.20 -2.94 16.67
N VAL A 341 -12.02 -3.68 15.56
CA VAL A 341 -12.79 -4.91 15.32
C VAL A 341 -12.42 -5.98 16.37
N ALA A 342 -11.15 -6.12 16.72
CA ALA A 342 -10.71 -7.13 17.69
C ALA A 342 -11.36 -6.92 19.06
N GLU A 343 -11.33 -5.69 19.56
CA GLU A 343 -11.90 -5.35 20.87
C GLU A 343 -13.43 -5.41 20.87
N THR A 344 -14.07 -5.03 19.76
CA THR A 344 -15.51 -5.18 19.59
C THR A 344 -15.93 -6.65 19.62
N LEU A 345 -15.16 -7.54 18.99
CA LEU A 345 -15.43 -8.98 19.01
C LEU A 345 -15.27 -9.59 20.41
N VAL A 346 -14.27 -9.16 21.19
CA VAL A 346 -14.12 -9.58 22.59
C VAL A 346 -15.39 -9.26 23.36
N LYS A 347 -15.86 -8.01 23.32
CA LYS A 347 -17.10 -7.63 24.01
C LYS A 347 -18.34 -8.34 23.47
N THR A 348 -18.41 -8.56 22.15
CA THR A 348 -19.52 -9.27 21.51
C THR A 348 -19.62 -10.69 22.03
N MET A 349 -18.51 -11.45 22.02
CA MET A 349 -18.46 -12.80 22.60
C MET A 349 -18.90 -12.80 24.06
N GLY A 350 -18.44 -11.81 24.84
CA GLY A 350 -18.87 -11.65 26.23
C GLY A 350 -20.37 -11.42 26.40
N ALA A 351 -20.99 -10.60 25.54
CA ALA A 351 -22.42 -10.35 25.56
C ALA A 351 -23.24 -11.58 25.13
N GLU A 352 -22.80 -12.28 24.09
CA GLU A 352 -23.50 -13.45 23.55
C GLU A 352 -23.47 -14.65 24.50
N VAL A 353 -22.30 -14.92 25.11
CA VAL A 353 -22.12 -16.11 25.96
C VAL A 353 -22.58 -15.86 27.40
N HIS A 354 -22.35 -14.67 27.94
CA HIS A 354 -22.63 -14.34 29.35
C HIS A 354 -23.74 -13.29 29.54
N GLY A 355 -24.43 -12.92 28.47
CA GLY A 355 -25.48 -11.88 28.48
C GLY A 355 -24.93 -10.45 28.51
N ALA A 356 -25.75 -9.51 28.04
CA ALA A 356 -25.46 -8.08 28.10
C ALA A 356 -25.44 -7.54 29.56
N PRO A 357 -24.66 -6.49 29.85
CA PRO A 357 -23.69 -5.86 28.95
C PRO A 357 -22.47 -6.77 28.71
N GLY A 358 -21.98 -6.78 27.47
CA GLY A 358 -20.69 -7.35 27.12
C GLY A 358 -19.54 -6.50 27.65
N SER A 359 -18.54 -7.14 28.24
CA SER A 359 -17.36 -6.49 28.82
C SER A 359 -16.08 -7.17 28.34
N PHE A 360 -14.95 -6.49 28.48
CA PHE A 360 -13.64 -7.09 28.17
C PHE A 360 -13.39 -8.33 29.02
N MET A 361 -13.71 -8.30 30.32
CA MET A 361 -13.52 -9.46 31.21
C MET A 361 -14.35 -10.68 30.76
N LYS A 362 -15.64 -10.48 30.46
CA LYS A 362 -16.50 -11.56 29.94
C LYS A 362 -15.97 -12.11 28.63
N GLY A 363 -15.56 -11.23 27.72
CA GLY A 363 -15.00 -11.62 26.43
C GLY A 363 -13.70 -12.40 26.54
N ILE A 364 -12.79 -11.97 27.42
CA ILE A 364 -11.54 -12.69 27.67
C ILE A 364 -11.83 -14.07 28.27
N ASP A 365 -12.76 -14.22 29.22
CA ASP A 365 -13.12 -15.54 29.76
C ASP A 365 -13.63 -16.51 28.67
N VAL A 366 -14.39 -16.01 27.68
CA VAL A 366 -14.79 -16.81 26.51
C VAL A 366 -13.56 -17.29 25.72
N VAL A 367 -12.60 -16.38 25.45
CA VAL A 367 -11.37 -16.73 24.72
C VAL A 367 -10.53 -17.73 25.51
N GLU A 368 -10.38 -17.54 26.82
CA GLU A 368 -9.66 -18.47 27.69
C GLU A 368 -10.32 -19.85 27.73
N GLY A 369 -11.66 -19.87 27.78
CA GLY A 369 -12.43 -21.11 27.67
C GLY A 369 -12.20 -21.85 26.35
N PHE A 370 -12.13 -21.13 25.22
CA PHE A 370 -11.78 -21.70 23.92
C PHE A 370 -10.34 -22.25 23.90
N LEU A 371 -9.38 -21.47 24.39
CA LEU A 371 -7.97 -21.89 24.44
C LEU A 371 -7.79 -23.18 25.25
N GLU A 372 -8.41 -23.26 26.42
CA GLU A 372 -8.30 -24.42 27.31
C GLU A 372 -9.05 -25.64 26.78
N ARG A 373 -10.33 -25.49 26.41
CA ARG A 373 -11.21 -26.62 26.08
C ARG A 373 -11.05 -27.12 24.64
N ASP A 374 -10.90 -26.21 23.69
CA ASP A 374 -10.84 -26.57 22.26
C ASP A 374 -9.40 -26.77 21.80
N VAL A 375 -8.50 -25.84 22.13
CA VAL A 375 -7.11 -25.88 21.63
C VAL A 375 -6.22 -26.72 22.55
N GLY A 376 -6.52 -26.77 23.85
CA GLY A 376 -5.73 -27.44 24.89
C GLY A 376 -4.51 -26.63 25.34
N ILE A 377 -4.63 -25.30 25.37
CA ILE A 377 -3.67 -24.36 25.94
C ILE A 377 -4.16 -23.96 27.34
N PRO A 378 -3.50 -24.41 28.43
CA PRO A 378 -4.00 -24.20 29.79
C PRO A 378 -4.06 -22.72 30.20
N ARG A 379 -5.05 -22.37 31.03
CA ARG A 379 -5.09 -21.04 31.68
C ARG A 379 -3.80 -20.82 32.49
N GLY A 380 -3.29 -19.59 32.46
CA GLY A 380 -2.03 -19.22 33.13
C GLY A 380 -0.76 -19.60 32.36
N SER A 381 -0.84 -20.35 31.26
CA SER A 381 0.32 -20.59 30.37
C SER A 381 0.54 -19.47 29.35
N TYR A 382 -0.29 -18.43 29.35
CA TYR A 382 -0.23 -17.25 28.49
C TYR A 382 -0.81 -16.06 29.25
N VAL A 383 -0.66 -14.86 28.71
CA VAL A 383 -1.32 -13.64 29.23
C VAL A 383 -2.09 -13.00 28.09
N MET A 384 -3.41 -12.89 28.23
CA MET A 384 -4.25 -12.12 27.31
C MET A 384 -5.04 -11.07 28.08
N LYS A 385 -4.77 -9.79 27.78
CA LYS A 385 -5.41 -8.63 28.41
C LYS A 385 -6.32 -7.87 27.46
N ASN A 386 -6.05 -7.93 26.16
CA ASN A 386 -6.88 -7.32 25.13
C ASN A 386 -6.92 -8.18 23.86
N GLY A 387 -7.90 -7.95 22.99
CA GLY A 387 -8.12 -8.75 21.78
C GLY A 387 -7.21 -8.37 20.60
N SER A 388 -6.69 -7.15 20.59
CA SER A 388 -5.94 -6.57 19.48
C SER A 388 -4.46 -6.88 19.53
N GLY A 389 -3.87 -7.12 20.70
CA GLY A 389 -2.43 -7.20 20.83
C GLY A 389 -1.74 -5.83 20.83
N LEU A 390 -2.49 -4.74 21.06
CA LEU A 390 -1.92 -3.40 21.21
C LEU A 390 -1.23 -3.25 22.56
N ASN A 391 -0.12 -2.50 22.56
CA ASN A 391 0.71 -2.17 23.71
C ASN A 391 1.31 -3.40 24.41
N ASP A 392 2.02 -3.19 25.52
CA ASP A 392 2.76 -4.25 26.19
C ASP A 392 1.96 -4.92 27.30
N THR A 393 1.00 -5.77 26.90
CA THR A 393 0.10 -6.45 27.86
C THR A 393 -0.12 -7.93 27.63
N ASN A 394 0.06 -8.41 26.40
CA ASN A 394 -0.17 -9.81 26.05
C ASN A 394 1.13 -10.60 25.99
N ARG A 395 1.08 -11.88 26.35
CA ARG A 395 2.19 -12.83 26.27
C ARG A 395 1.70 -14.17 25.72
N PHE A 396 2.28 -14.60 24.60
CA PHE A 396 2.04 -15.90 23.99
C PHE A 396 3.36 -16.46 23.47
N SER A 397 3.45 -17.79 23.36
CA SER A 397 4.59 -18.45 22.73
C SER A 397 4.33 -18.73 21.25
N SER A 398 5.40 -18.95 20.47
CA SER A 398 5.24 -19.28 19.04
C SER A 398 4.62 -20.67 18.86
N SER A 399 4.92 -21.62 19.76
CA SER A 399 4.29 -22.95 19.80
C SER A 399 2.78 -22.88 20.08
N GLN A 400 2.34 -21.98 20.95
CA GLN A 400 0.92 -21.75 21.24
C GLN A 400 0.18 -21.16 20.03
N LEU A 401 0.75 -20.12 19.39
CA LEU A 401 0.15 -19.53 18.19
C LEU A 401 0.09 -20.53 17.02
N ASP A 402 1.15 -21.32 16.81
CA ASP A 402 1.16 -22.39 15.81
C ASP A 402 0.11 -23.47 16.11
N ARG A 403 -0.06 -23.85 17.39
CA ARG A 403 -1.11 -24.78 17.80
C ARG A 403 -2.51 -24.28 17.46
N ILE A 404 -2.77 -22.99 17.62
CA ILE A 404 -4.05 -22.36 17.23
C ILE A 404 -4.24 -22.42 15.70
N LEU A 405 -3.20 -22.12 14.92
CA LEU A 405 -3.25 -22.22 13.46
C LEU A 405 -3.58 -23.66 13.01
N ARG A 406 -2.86 -24.65 13.55
CA ARG A 406 -3.15 -26.07 13.24
C ARG A 406 -4.55 -26.49 13.67
N HIS A 407 -5.00 -26.04 14.84
CA HIS A 407 -6.35 -26.30 15.32
C HIS A 407 -7.40 -25.78 14.33
N MET A 408 -7.24 -24.57 13.82
CA MET A 408 -8.16 -23.99 12.84
C MET A 408 -8.06 -24.68 11.47
N TRP A 409 -6.86 -25.10 11.04
CA TRP A 409 -6.66 -25.77 9.76
C TRP A 409 -7.44 -27.07 9.63
N VAL A 410 -7.47 -27.90 10.67
CA VAL A 410 -8.15 -29.20 10.64
C VAL A 410 -9.67 -29.12 10.82
N ARG A 411 -10.21 -27.95 11.16
CA ARG A 411 -11.66 -27.73 11.31
C ARG A 411 -12.28 -27.29 9.99
N PHE A 412 -12.56 -28.25 9.11
CA PHE A 412 -13.11 -27.99 7.76
C PHE A 412 -14.25 -26.95 7.69
N PRO A 413 -15.24 -26.91 8.61
CA PRO A 413 -16.32 -25.90 8.56
C PRO A 413 -15.88 -24.45 8.83
N LEU A 414 -14.69 -24.22 9.39
CA LEU A 414 -14.18 -22.89 9.75
C LEU A 414 -12.84 -22.56 9.08
N ALA A 415 -12.12 -23.57 8.60
CA ALA A 415 -10.79 -23.44 8.02
C ALA A 415 -10.77 -22.50 6.80
N PRO A 416 -11.71 -22.59 5.82
CA PRO A 416 -11.72 -21.68 4.67
C PRO A 416 -11.87 -20.20 5.05
N GLU A 417 -12.75 -19.90 6.01
CA GLU A 417 -13.05 -18.54 6.47
C GLU A 417 -11.86 -17.98 7.25
N TYR A 418 -11.29 -18.77 8.17
CA TYR A 418 -10.09 -18.38 8.92
C TYR A 418 -8.90 -18.14 7.99
N LEU A 419 -8.60 -19.08 7.07
CA LEU A 419 -7.51 -18.99 6.11
C LEU A 419 -7.68 -17.82 5.13
N SER A 420 -8.90 -17.60 4.63
CA SER A 420 -9.19 -16.52 3.68
C SER A 420 -9.11 -15.13 4.31
N SER A 421 -9.29 -15.03 5.63
CA SER A 421 -9.16 -13.78 6.39
C SER A 421 -7.72 -13.26 6.49
N LEU A 422 -6.71 -14.13 6.37
CA LEU A 422 -5.31 -13.74 6.51
C LEU A 422 -4.80 -12.94 5.30
N GLY A 423 -3.78 -12.11 5.50
CA GLY A 423 -3.14 -11.35 4.42
C GLY A 423 -2.36 -12.27 3.49
N ILE A 424 -2.38 -11.99 2.19
CA ILE A 424 -1.69 -12.76 1.16
C ILE A 424 -0.43 -12.00 0.75
N ALA A 425 0.74 -12.65 0.88
CA ALA A 425 2.03 -12.09 0.51
C ALA A 425 2.02 -11.54 -0.93
N GLY A 426 2.45 -10.28 -1.10
CA GLY A 426 2.52 -9.58 -2.37
C GLY A 426 1.18 -9.27 -3.04
N LYS A 427 0.04 -9.44 -2.36
CA LYS A 427 -1.29 -9.29 -2.97
C LYS A 427 -2.24 -8.40 -2.16
N ASP A 428 -2.38 -8.61 -0.86
CA ASP A 428 -3.37 -7.87 -0.07
C ASP A 428 -3.01 -7.68 1.41
N GLY A 429 -3.87 -6.94 2.12
CA GLY A 429 -3.73 -6.64 3.53
C GLY A 429 -2.40 -5.98 3.89
N THR A 430 -1.91 -6.24 5.09
CA THR A 430 -0.61 -5.75 5.58
C THR A 430 0.60 -6.40 4.89
N LEU A 431 0.38 -7.39 4.02
CA LEU A 431 1.43 -8.06 3.24
C LEU A 431 1.46 -7.64 1.77
N LYS A 432 0.59 -6.72 1.34
CA LYS A 432 0.43 -6.29 -0.05
C LYS A 432 1.75 -5.91 -0.74
N TYR A 433 2.64 -5.22 -0.01
CA TYR A 433 3.93 -4.72 -0.50
C TYR A 433 5.12 -5.44 0.13
N ARG A 434 4.93 -6.66 0.66
CA ARG A 434 5.97 -7.51 1.23
C ARG A 434 6.17 -8.74 0.36
N PHE A 435 7.36 -9.34 0.44
CA PHE A 435 7.76 -10.56 -0.28
C PHE A 435 7.86 -10.46 -1.81
N GLU A 436 7.81 -9.25 -2.39
CA GLU A 436 7.93 -9.06 -3.83
C GLU A 436 9.21 -9.70 -4.39
N GLY A 437 9.10 -10.40 -5.52
CA GLY A 437 10.20 -11.13 -6.14
C GLY A 437 10.55 -12.49 -5.51
N SER A 438 9.85 -12.93 -4.46
CA SER A 438 10.10 -14.22 -3.80
C SER A 438 9.00 -15.26 -4.04
N ASP A 439 9.30 -16.53 -3.73
CA ASP A 439 8.35 -17.65 -3.83
C ASP A 439 7.16 -17.54 -2.86
N ALA A 440 7.21 -16.64 -1.87
CA ALA A 440 6.11 -16.43 -0.93
C ALA A 440 4.90 -15.74 -1.57
N VAL A 441 5.06 -14.98 -2.67
CA VAL A 441 3.97 -14.23 -3.31
C VAL A 441 2.82 -15.17 -3.70
N GLY A 442 1.63 -14.92 -3.17
CA GLY A 442 0.44 -15.74 -3.40
C GLY A 442 0.42 -17.10 -2.69
N ARG A 443 1.55 -17.58 -2.15
CA ARG A 443 1.68 -18.87 -1.46
C ARG A 443 1.64 -18.76 0.06
N LEU A 444 2.14 -17.65 0.61
CA LEU A 444 2.15 -17.37 2.04
C LEU A 444 0.92 -16.54 2.44
N ARG A 445 0.21 -17.01 3.47
CA ARG A 445 -0.92 -16.32 4.09
C ARG A 445 -0.66 -16.14 5.57
N ALA A 446 -0.58 -14.91 6.06
CA ALA A 446 -0.20 -14.67 7.46
C ALA A 446 -0.83 -13.42 8.06
N LYS A 447 -0.80 -13.39 9.39
CA LYS A 447 -1.04 -12.20 10.19
C LYS A 447 0.30 -11.57 10.58
N THR A 448 0.36 -10.25 10.45
CA THR A 448 1.50 -9.42 10.88
C THR A 448 1.25 -8.83 12.26
N GLY A 449 2.32 -8.55 13.01
CA GLY A 449 2.32 -7.73 14.21
C GLY A 449 3.54 -6.82 14.24
N THR A 450 3.36 -5.54 14.61
CA THR A 450 4.46 -4.58 14.70
C THR A 450 4.15 -3.53 15.76
N LEU A 451 5.03 -3.39 16.75
CA LEU A 451 5.08 -2.30 17.74
C LEU A 451 6.50 -1.72 17.75
N ALA A 452 6.86 -0.88 18.73
CA ALA A 452 8.18 -0.23 18.79
C ALA A 452 9.34 -1.25 18.73
N ASN A 453 9.35 -2.22 19.66
CA ASN A 453 10.41 -3.24 19.79
C ASN A 453 9.89 -4.68 19.64
N VAL A 454 8.75 -4.84 18.95
CA VAL A 454 8.09 -6.13 18.75
C VAL A 454 7.70 -6.27 17.28
N SER A 455 8.01 -7.40 16.67
CA SER A 455 7.58 -7.74 15.31
C SER A 455 7.25 -9.23 15.23
N ALA A 456 6.15 -9.56 14.56
CA ALA A 456 5.67 -10.93 14.46
C ALA A 456 5.05 -11.23 13.08
N LEU A 457 5.17 -12.49 12.66
CA LEU A 457 4.57 -13.04 11.45
C LEU A 457 4.20 -14.50 11.68
N SER A 458 2.91 -14.82 11.64
CA SER A 458 2.42 -16.20 11.85
C SER A 458 1.32 -16.53 10.84
N GLY A 459 1.32 -17.75 10.32
CA GLY A 459 0.33 -18.18 9.33
C GLY A 459 0.65 -19.51 8.65
N TYR A 460 0.24 -19.61 7.39
CA TYR A 460 0.35 -20.80 6.56
C TYR A 460 1.15 -20.49 5.30
N VAL A 461 1.82 -21.50 4.77
CA VAL A 461 2.47 -21.41 3.47
C VAL A 461 2.44 -22.76 2.76
N GLN A 462 2.14 -22.75 1.48
CA GLN A 462 2.42 -23.86 0.59
C GLN A 462 3.78 -23.60 -0.07
N ALA A 463 4.80 -24.36 0.27
CA ALA A 463 6.13 -24.19 -0.29
C ALA A 463 6.19 -24.58 -1.77
N ALA A 464 7.24 -24.13 -2.47
CA ALA A 464 7.46 -24.41 -3.88
C ALA A 464 7.52 -25.92 -4.20
N GLY A 465 8.08 -26.72 -3.28
CA GLY A 465 8.10 -28.19 -3.37
C GLY A 465 6.75 -28.86 -3.08
N GLY A 466 5.70 -28.09 -2.75
CA GLY A 466 4.34 -28.56 -2.53
C GLY A 466 3.98 -28.86 -1.07
N GLU A 467 4.97 -29.03 -0.19
CA GLU A 467 4.74 -29.24 1.24
C GLU A 467 4.10 -28.01 1.89
N ARG A 468 3.15 -28.25 2.78
CA ARG A 468 2.42 -27.19 3.49
C ARG A 468 2.92 -27.06 4.91
N PHE A 469 3.09 -25.82 5.37
CA PHE A 469 3.58 -25.52 6.71
C PHE A 469 2.64 -24.56 7.45
N THR A 470 2.52 -24.76 8.75
CA THR A 470 2.20 -23.68 9.69
C THR A 470 3.47 -23.12 10.28
N PHE A 471 3.48 -21.82 10.52
CA PHE A 471 4.61 -21.17 11.16
C PHE A 471 4.17 -20.05 12.08
N SER A 472 4.96 -19.80 13.10
CA SER A 472 4.85 -18.65 13.98
C SER A 472 6.25 -18.12 14.29
N MET A 473 6.50 -16.86 13.95
CA MET A 473 7.79 -16.20 14.13
C MET A 473 7.57 -14.88 14.88
N MET A 474 8.23 -14.71 16.02
CA MET A 474 8.15 -13.53 16.86
C MET A 474 9.55 -13.04 17.21
N VAL A 475 9.72 -11.72 17.18
CA VAL A 475 10.98 -11.03 17.51
C VAL A 475 10.66 -9.90 18.48
N ASN A 476 11.18 -10.02 19.69
CA ASN A 476 11.09 -9.03 20.75
C ASN A 476 12.46 -8.40 21.04
N ASP A 477 12.42 -7.27 21.74
CA ASP A 477 13.58 -6.63 22.37
C ASP A 477 14.75 -6.36 21.42
N PHE A 478 14.42 -6.11 20.15
CA PHE A 478 15.41 -5.85 19.12
C PHE A 478 15.97 -4.42 19.19
N PRO A 479 17.26 -4.21 18.89
CA PRO A 479 17.81 -2.87 18.75
C PRO A 479 17.48 -2.25 17.39
N GLY A 480 17.43 -0.92 17.33
CA GLY A 480 17.38 -0.18 16.08
C GLY A 480 15.99 -0.07 15.45
N ARG A 481 15.93 -0.04 14.11
CA ARG A 481 14.70 0.25 13.37
C ARG A 481 13.92 -1.03 13.06
N THR A 482 12.63 -1.03 13.37
CA THR A 482 11.69 -2.13 13.13
C THR A 482 11.68 -2.64 11.68
N GLY A 483 11.92 -1.76 10.70
CA GLY A 483 11.95 -2.14 9.28
C GLY A 483 12.96 -3.23 8.94
N ALA A 484 14.13 -3.25 9.58
CA ALA A 484 15.15 -4.28 9.34
C ALA A 484 14.72 -5.64 9.91
N VAL A 485 14.04 -5.65 11.06
CA VAL A 485 13.47 -6.87 11.65
C VAL A 485 12.35 -7.43 10.78
N VAL A 486 11.49 -6.56 10.25
CA VAL A 486 10.43 -6.96 9.31
C VAL A 486 11.03 -7.61 8.06
N GLN A 487 12.13 -7.09 7.52
CA GLN A 487 12.86 -7.72 6.41
C GLN A 487 13.45 -9.08 6.80
N GLY A 488 13.98 -9.21 8.02
CA GLY A 488 14.45 -10.49 8.55
C GLY A 488 13.33 -11.54 8.65
N LEU A 489 12.15 -11.15 9.14
CA LEU A 489 10.95 -12.00 9.14
C LEU A 489 10.47 -12.34 7.73
N ASP A 490 10.56 -11.40 6.78
CA ASP A 490 10.26 -11.66 5.36
C ASP A 490 11.25 -12.67 4.75
N ALA A 491 12.53 -12.56 5.08
CA ALA A 491 13.54 -13.53 4.65
C ALA A 491 13.26 -14.93 5.21
N LEU A 492 12.92 -15.05 6.50
CA LEU A 492 12.51 -16.32 7.11
C LEU A 492 11.27 -16.89 6.43
N GLY A 493 10.21 -16.09 6.24
CA GLY A 493 8.98 -16.55 5.58
C GLY A 493 9.20 -16.97 4.11
N ALA A 494 10.07 -16.27 3.38
CA ALA A 494 10.43 -16.63 2.02
C ALA A 494 11.30 -17.89 1.94
N ALA A 495 12.18 -18.13 2.92
CA ALA A 495 12.91 -19.38 3.02
C ALA A 495 11.93 -20.55 3.13
N VAL A 496 10.92 -20.45 4.00
CA VAL A 496 9.89 -21.48 4.15
C VAL A 496 9.11 -21.66 2.83
N ALA A 497 8.74 -20.57 2.16
CA ALA A 497 8.02 -20.64 0.89
C ALA A 497 8.86 -21.25 -0.26
N ALA A 498 10.18 -21.08 -0.23
CA ALA A 498 11.09 -21.58 -1.25
C ALA A 498 11.57 -23.02 -0.98
N ALA A 499 11.15 -23.66 0.11
CA ALA A 499 11.50 -25.06 0.38
C ALA A 499 11.07 -25.96 -0.78
N GLY A 500 11.98 -26.82 -1.24
CA GLY A 500 11.79 -27.68 -2.42
C GLY A 500 11.82 -26.98 -3.79
N SER A 501 12.16 -25.68 -3.85
CA SER A 501 12.39 -25.00 -5.15
C SER A 501 13.73 -25.42 -5.78
N ALA A 502 13.83 -25.34 -7.11
CA ALA A 502 15.07 -25.66 -7.83
C ALA A 502 16.26 -24.74 -7.46
N SER A 503 15.97 -23.53 -6.96
CA SER A 503 17.00 -22.59 -6.48
C SER A 503 17.29 -22.71 -4.98
N GLY A 504 16.49 -23.49 -4.26
CA GLY A 504 16.58 -23.65 -2.81
C GLY A 504 16.22 -22.40 -1.99
N PRO A 505 16.04 -22.55 -0.67
CA PRO A 505 15.68 -21.46 0.23
C PRO A 505 16.75 -20.35 0.35
N GLN A 506 18.03 -20.66 0.13
CA GLN A 506 19.14 -19.71 0.27
C GLN A 506 19.08 -18.56 -0.74
N ARG A 507 18.72 -18.84 -2.01
CA ARG A 507 18.65 -17.82 -3.06
C ARG A 507 17.47 -16.87 -2.87
N ALA A 508 16.34 -17.39 -2.38
CA ALA A 508 15.15 -16.58 -2.05
C ALA A 508 15.43 -15.63 -0.87
N VAL A 509 16.18 -16.08 0.13
CA VAL A 509 16.66 -15.24 1.23
C VAL A 509 17.63 -14.16 0.75
N ALA A 510 18.52 -14.48 -0.18
CA ALA A 510 19.47 -13.51 -0.74
C ALA A 510 18.78 -12.37 -1.54
N GLN A 511 17.58 -12.61 -2.10
CA GLN A 511 16.79 -11.59 -2.79
C GLN A 511 16.05 -10.65 -1.84
N LEU A 512 15.77 -11.08 -0.60
CA LEU A 512 15.01 -10.29 0.39
C LEU A 512 15.85 -9.74 1.53
N THR A 513 17.11 -10.17 1.63
CA THR A 513 18.02 -9.68 2.66
C THR A 513 19.15 -8.89 2.03
N PRO A 514 19.39 -7.64 2.46
CA PRO A 514 20.63 -6.96 2.11
C PRO A 514 21.81 -7.73 2.69
N GLY A 515 22.66 -8.32 1.84
CA GLY A 515 23.95 -8.90 2.23
C GLY A 515 24.18 -10.35 1.83
N ALA A 516 24.46 -10.59 0.56
CA ALA A 516 25.35 -11.65 0.07
C ALA A 516 25.84 -11.24 -1.33
N GLY A 517 26.97 -10.54 -1.35
CA GLY A 517 27.54 -9.87 -2.51
C GLY A 517 27.24 -8.37 -2.47
N ASP A 518 28.28 -7.55 -2.52
CA ASP A 518 28.18 -6.12 -2.84
C ASP A 518 27.60 -5.99 -4.25
N VAL A 519 26.29 -6.15 -4.37
CA VAL A 519 25.53 -5.57 -5.45
C VAL A 519 25.51 -4.09 -5.12
N SER A 520 26.44 -3.36 -5.72
CA SER A 520 26.56 -1.91 -5.63
C SER A 520 25.15 -1.27 -5.55
N PRO A 521 24.93 -0.21 -4.75
CA PRO A 521 23.68 0.55 -4.74
C PRO A 521 23.16 0.92 -6.16
N LEU A 522 24.05 0.88 -7.15
CA LEU A 522 23.75 0.99 -8.57
C LEU A 522 23.04 -0.24 -9.16
N ALA A 523 23.49 -1.46 -8.84
CA ALA A 523 22.98 -2.70 -9.41
C ALA A 523 21.61 -3.12 -8.83
N GLN A 524 21.28 -2.71 -7.59
CA GLN A 524 19.91 -2.85 -7.04
C GLN A 524 18.89 -2.00 -7.82
N VAL A 525 19.32 -0.85 -8.31
CA VAL A 525 18.47 0.14 -9.00
C VAL A 525 18.48 -0.07 -10.52
N LYS A 526 19.54 -0.68 -11.06
CA LYS A 526 19.71 -0.98 -12.49
C LYS A 526 18.56 -1.79 -13.08
N GLY A 527 18.11 -2.85 -12.40
CA GLY A 527 17.03 -3.71 -12.93
C GLY A 527 15.70 -2.96 -13.13
N HIS A 528 15.37 -2.09 -12.18
CA HIS A 528 14.17 -1.26 -12.23
C HIS A 528 14.32 -0.18 -13.31
N ILE A 529 15.48 0.49 -13.37
CA ILE A 529 15.77 1.49 -14.41
C ILE A 529 15.68 0.89 -15.81
N VAL A 530 16.27 -0.28 -16.07
CA VAL A 530 16.22 -0.94 -17.38
C VAL A 530 14.77 -1.19 -17.80
N THR A 531 13.95 -1.66 -16.87
CA THR A 531 12.53 -1.96 -17.13
C THR A 531 11.76 -0.70 -17.51
N TYR A 532 11.82 0.35 -16.70
CA TYR A 532 11.08 1.59 -16.98
C TYR A 532 11.65 2.36 -18.19
N LEU A 533 12.97 2.30 -18.42
CA LEU A 533 13.61 2.88 -19.59
C LEU A 533 13.15 2.20 -20.89
N ALA A 534 12.98 0.87 -20.88
CA ALA A 534 12.42 0.15 -22.02
C ALA A 534 10.98 0.59 -22.31
N MET A 535 10.16 0.79 -21.28
CA MET A 535 8.78 1.29 -21.43
C MET A 535 8.73 2.74 -21.91
N SER A 536 9.67 3.59 -21.47
CA SER A 536 9.83 4.97 -21.96
C SER A 536 10.04 5.01 -23.47
N LYS A 537 10.93 4.15 -23.99
CA LYS A 537 11.24 4.06 -25.43
C LYS A 537 10.05 3.60 -26.28
N GLN A 538 9.09 2.87 -25.70
CA GLN A 538 7.89 2.41 -26.42
C GLN A 538 6.88 3.53 -26.68
N ARG A 539 6.88 4.60 -25.86
CA ARG A 539 5.94 5.73 -25.97
C ARG A 539 4.46 5.30 -26.07
N ASP A 540 4.08 4.27 -25.32
CA ASP A 540 2.74 3.65 -25.40
C ASP A 540 1.82 4.12 -24.26
N PRO A 541 0.71 4.83 -24.56
CA PRO A 541 -0.25 5.29 -23.55
C PRO A 541 -0.86 4.17 -22.70
N ARG A 542 -0.88 2.92 -23.18
CA ARG A 542 -1.40 1.76 -22.41
C ARG A 542 -0.57 1.49 -21.14
N ASN A 543 0.67 1.95 -21.10
CA ASN A 543 1.55 1.81 -19.95
C ASN A 543 1.19 2.74 -18.78
N LEU A 544 0.37 3.78 -19.00
CA LEU A 544 0.09 4.81 -17.98
C LEU A 544 -0.49 4.26 -16.67
N GLY A 545 -1.36 3.26 -16.71
CA GLY A 545 -1.93 2.66 -15.50
C GLY A 545 -0.87 1.98 -14.63
N PHE A 546 0.03 1.23 -15.26
CA PHE A 546 1.17 0.60 -14.60
C PHE A 546 2.17 1.63 -14.10
N LEU A 547 2.58 2.56 -14.95
CA LEU A 547 3.59 3.58 -14.61
C LEU A 547 3.11 4.52 -13.48
N ARG A 548 1.81 4.86 -13.42
CA ARG A 548 1.24 5.63 -12.29
C ARG A 548 1.23 4.83 -10.99
N THR A 549 1.16 3.50 -11.07
CA THR A 549 1.27 2.64 -9.89
C THR A 549 2.73 2.54 -9.44
N ALA A 550 3.65 2.28 -10.38
CA ALA A 550 5.09 2.30 -10.16
C ALA A 550 5.57 3.62 -9.53
N TRP A 551 5.07 4.75 -10.02
CA TRP A 551 5.40 6.08 -9.49
C TRP A 551 5.07 6.26 -8.00
N ARG A 552 4.04 5.55 -7.51
CA ARG A 552 3.61 5.60 -6.10
C ARG A 552 4.34 4.58 -5.22
N SER A 553 4.83 3.48 -5.80
CA SER A 553 5.49 2.41 -5.06
C SER A 553 7.00 2.57 -5.00
N GLU A 554 7.62 3.08 -6.06
CA GLU A 554 9.06 3.30 -6.13
C GLU A 554 9.50 4.40 -5.17
N LYS A 555 10.57 4.14 -4.41
CA LYS A 555 11.08 5.05 -3.38
C LYS A 555 12.44 5.65 -3.73
N ASP A 556 13.19 4.98 -4.60
CA ASP A 556 14.52 5.44 -5.01
C ASP A 556 14.41 6.64 -5.97
N PRO A 557 15.05 7.78 -5.67
CA PRO A 557 14.93 8.99 -6.49
C PRO A 557 15.37 8.81 -7.95
N ALA A 558 16.40 8.00 -8.21
CA ALA A 558 16.86 7.73 -9.57
C ALA A 558 15.86 6.84 -10.32
N VAL A 559 15.33 5.79 -9.68
CA VAL A 559 14.27 4.95 -10.29
C VAL A 559 13.02 5.78 -10.58
N ARG A 560 12.58 6.61 -9.63
CA ARG A 560 11.42 7.48 -9.79
C ARG A 560 11.59 8.44 -10.95
N ALA A 561 12.78 9.01 -11.13
CA ALA A 561 13.08 9.88 -12.28
C ALA A 561 12.88 9.15 -13.63
N VAL A 562 13.25 7.87 -13.74
CA VAL A 562 13.02 7.06 -14.96
C VAL A 562 11.55 6.69 -15.14
N VAL A 563 10.82 6.41 -14.05
CA VAL A 563 9.36 6.20 -14.12
C VAL A 563 8.65 7.48 -14.59
N ALA A 564 9.09 8.65 -14.10
CA ALA A 564 8.53 9.92 -14.53
C ALA A 564 8.81 10.23 -16.00
N GLU A 565 10.01 9.92 -16.47
CA GLU A 565 10.32 9.98 -17.89
C GLU A 565 9.42 9.03 -18.70
N ALA A 566 9.23 7.80 -18.25
CA ALA A 566 8.35 6.86 -18.93
C ALA A 566 6.88 7.34 -18.96
N LEU A 567 6.40 7.98 -17.90
CA LEU A 567 5.08 8.61 -17.85
C LEU A 567 4.97 9.74 -18.88
N TYR A 568 5.96 10.63 -18.93
CA TYR A 568 6.02 11.72 -19.90
C TYR A 568 6.08 11.19 -21.34
N GLN A 569 6.96 10.24 -21.62
CA GLN A 569 7.13 9.67 -22.97
C GLN A 569 5.92 8.85 -23.43
N SER A 570 5.18 8.23 -22.51
CA SER A 570 3.94 7.51 -22.82
C SER A 570 2.76 8.43 -23.12
N SER A 571 2.83 9.72 -22.74
CA SER A 571 1.82 10.74 -23.06
C SER A 571 2.39 12.15 -22.86
N SER A 572 3.06 12.70 -23.86
CA SER A 572 3.78 13.98 -23.74
C SER A 572 2.87 15.20 -23.55
N SER A 573 1.57 15.07 -23.83
CA SER A 573 0.54 16.08 -23.56
C SER A 573 -0.10 15.97 -22.16
N ASP A 574 0.22 14.92 -21.39
CA ASP A 574 -0.29 14.76 -20.02
C ASP A 574 0.51 15.64 -19.05
N TYR A 575 -0.16 16.66 -18.52
CA TYR A 575 0.41 17.57 -17.52
C TYR A 575 1.00 16.83 -16.30
N GLN A 576 0.42 15.69 -15.91
CA GLN A 576 0.91 14.90 -14.78
C GLN A 576 2.28 14.27 -15.08
N GLY A 577 2.51 13.82 -16.32
CA GLY A 577 3.80 13.27 -16.76
C GLY A 577 4.89 14.32 -16.78
N VAL A 578 4.59 15.50 -17.34
CA VAL A 578 5.49 16.67 -17.35
C VAL A 578 5.85 17.09 -15.92
N ARG A 579 4.87 17.18 -15.02
CA ARG A 579 5.12 17.56 -13.63
C ARG A 579 5.95 16.51 -12.89
N ALA A 580 5.62 15.23 -13.03
CA ALA A 580 6.38 14.14 -12.43
C ALA A 580 7.85 14.15 -12.86
N LEU A 581 8.11 14.41 -14.15
CA LEU A 581 9.46 14.48 -14.70
C LEU A 581 10.25 15.63 -14.08
N LEU A 582 9.70 16.85 -14.05
CA LEU A 582 10.39 18.02 -13.49
C LEU A 582 10.57 17.96 -11.97
N ASP A 583 9.67 17.27 -11.25
CA ASP A 583 9.75 17.08 -9.79
C ASP A 583 10.79 16.04 -9.38
N SER A 584 10.95 14.97 -10.16
CA SER A 584 11.87 13.88 -9.81
C SER A 584 13.24 13.98 -10.44
N PHE A 585 13.37 14.68 -11.56
CA PHE A 585 14.66 14.87 -12.19
C PHE A 585 15.44 16.03 -11.55
N SER A 586 16.64 15.76 -11.04
CA SER A 586 17.52 16.78 -10.46
C SER A 586 18.97 16.56 -10.88
N ALA A 587 19.72 17.65 -11.02
CA ALA A 587 21.12 17.64 -11.46
C ALA A 587 22.13 17.15 -10.38
N GLY A 588 21.65 16.73 -9.20
CA GLY A 588 22.49 16.29 -8.09
C GLY A 588 22.97 14.83 -8.21
N ASP A 589 23.89 14.44 -7.33
CA ASP A 589 24.49 13.10 -7.33
C ASP A 589 23.48 11.97 -7.03
N GLU A 590 22.40 12.28 -6.30
CA GLU A 590 21.35 11.33 -5.91
C GLU A 590 20.47 10.87 -7.08
N VAL A 591 20.31 11.71 -8.11
CA VAL A 591 19.50 11.40 -9.31
C VAL A 591 20.40 11.36 -10.53
N TYR A 592 20.86 12.51 -11.02
CA TYR A 592 21.68 12.59 -12.23
C TYR A 592 23.00 11.80 -12.09
N GLY A 593 23.70 11.89 -10.96
CA GLY A 593 24.95 11.16 -10.75
C GLY A 593 24.80 9.63 -10.85
N ARG A 594 23.70 9.10 -10.29
CA ARG A 594 23.36 7.67 -10.33
C ARG A 594 22.84 7.23 -11.69
N LEU A 595 21.95 8.01 -12.32
CA LEU A 595 21.47 7.74 -13.68
C LEU A 595 22.61 7.75 -14.69
N ARG A 596 23.58 8.65 -14.55
CA ARG A 596 24.79 8.68 -15.36
C ARG A 596 25.63 7.42 -15.19
N ALA A 597 25.80 6.94 -13.96
CA ALA A 597 26.53 5.70 -13.72
C ALA A 597 25.84 4.48 -14.36
N VAL A 598 24.51 4.41 -14.31
CA VAL A 598 23.73 3.37 -15.00
C VAL A 598 23.81 3.52 -16.52
N ALA A 599 23.71 4.74 -17.05
CA ALA A 599 23.77 5.04 -18.48
C ALA A 599 25.10 4.62 -19.11
N ARG A 600 26.23 4.90 -18.42
CA ARG A 600 27.57 4.43 -18.84
C ARG A 600 27.67 2.91 -18.89
N GLU A 601 27.10 2.22 -17.91
CA GLU A 601 27.13 0.76 -17.86
C GLU A 601 26.25 0.10 -18.94
N LEU A 602 25.14 0.75 -19.29
CA LEU A 602 24.20 0.28 -20.31
C LEU A 602 24.52 0.78 -21.73
N ASN A 603 25.51 1.67 -21.87
CA ASN A 603 25.85 2.38 -23.10
C ASN A 603 24.62 3.05 -23.77
N VAL A 604 23.88 3.82 -22.99
CA VAL A 604 22.69 4.60 -23.42
C VAL A 604 22.80 6.05 -22.98
N GLU A 605 21.98 6.93 -23.56
CA GLU A 605 21.81 8.30 -23.06
C GLU A 605 21.32 8.31 -21.61
N VAL A 606 21.69 9.35 -20.85
CA VAL A 606 21.26 9.50 -19.46
C VAL A 606 19.73 9.65 -19.42
N PRO A 607 18.99 8.70 -18.81
CA PRO A 607 17.53 8.79 -18.72
C PRO A 607 17.09 10.13 -18.12
N GLY A 608 16.07 10.74 -18.70
CA GLY A 608 15.46 11.99 -18.24
C GLY A 608 16.05 13.25 -18.88
N VAL A 609 17.32 13.24 -19.30
CA VAL A 609 17.99 14.42 -19.86
C VAL A 609 17.34 14.87 -21.17
N GLY A 610 17.14 13.96 -22.13
CA GLY A 610 16.51 14.28 -23.41
C GLY A 610 15.10 14.85 -23.24
N SER A 611 14.31 14.25 -22.35
CA SER A 611 12.95 14.68 -22.03
C SER A 611 12.91 16.07 -21.36
N VAL A 612 13.87 16.39 -20.49
CA VAL A 612 14.02 17.73 -19.90
C VAL A 612 14.44 18.76 -20.95
N MET A 613 15.35 18.40 -21.86
CA MET A 613 15.81 19.29 -22.93
C MET A 613 14.70 19.58 -23.95
N GLU A 614 13.88 18.59 -24.28
CA GLU A 614 12.69 18.77 -25.14
C GLU A 614 11.70 19.78 -24.53
N LEU A 615 11.41 19.67 -23.23
CA LEU A 615 10.55 20.62 -22.52
C LEU A 615 11.17 22.03 -22.46
N ALA A 616 12.48 22.12 -22.27
CA ALA A 616 13.21 23.39 -22.28
C ALA A 616 13.15 24.05 -23.66
N ALA A 617 13.30 23.28 -24.74
CA ALA A 617 13.18 23.75 -26.12
C ALA A 617 11.75 24.25 -26.42
N GLY A 618 10.74 23.68 -25.78
CA GLY A 618 9.35 24.17 -25.78
C GLY A 618 9.09 25.41 -24.92
N GLY A 619 10.13 26.02 -24.32
CA GLY A 619 10.02 27.25 -23.53
C GLY A 619 9.59 27.05 -22.07
N ASN A 620 9.61 25.82 -21.54
CA ASN A 620 9.26 25.58 -20.15
C ASN A 620 10.33 26.14 -19.19
N ALA A 621 9.96 27.14 -18.39
CA ALA A 621 10.89 27.84 -17.49
C ALA A 621 11.59 26.95 -16.44
N GLU A 622 10.88 25.94 -15.90
CA GLU A 622 11.46 25.03 -14.91
C GLU A 622 12.42 24.05 -15.59
N ALA A 623 12.08 23.55 -16.78
CA ALA A 623 12.97 22.71 -17.59
C ALA A 623 14.22 23.47 -18.05
N LEU A 624 14.10 24.74 -18.44
CA LEU A 624 15.22 25.63 -18.76
C LEU A 624 16.18 25.79 -17.57
N THR A 625 15.61 25.98 -16.37
CA THR A 625 16.40 26.05 -15.14
C THR A 625 17.18 24.74 -14.90
N ARG A 626 16.52 23.58 -15.07
CA ARG A 626 17.18 22.27 -14.98
C ARG A 626 18.25 22.07 -16.04
N ALA A 627 18.03 22.51 -17.28
CA ALA A 627 19.01 22.42 -18.36
C ALA A 627 20.31 23.19 -18.04
N VAL A 628 20.17 24.38 -17.41
CA VAL A 628 21.32 25.16 -16.93
C VAL A 628 22.02 24.47 -15.76
N GLU A 629 21.29 23.94 -14.78
CA GLU A 629 21.87 23.17 -13.65
C GLU A 629 22.66 21.92 -14.12
N LEU A 630 22.13 21.20 -15.12
CA LEU A 630 22.75 20.00 -15.69
C LEU A 630 24.09 20.29 -16.36
N SER A 631 24.24 21.48 -16.93
CA SER A 631 25.48 21.89 -17.60
C SER A 631 26.67 21.82 -16.64
N ARG A 632 26.48 22.20 -15.37
CA ARG A 632 27.51 22.07 -14.34
C ARG A 632 27.70 20.63 -13.87
N ALA A 633 26.61 19.88 -13.68
CA ALA A 633 26.68 18.50 -13.22
C ALA A 633 27.47 17.58 -14.19
N ALA A 634 27.47 17.94 -15.49
CA ALA A 634 28.21 17.24 -16.52
C ALA A 634 29.71 17.56 -16.61
N ASN A 635 30.24 18.54 -15.85
CA ASN A 635 31.62 19.04 -16.01
C ASN A 635 32.76 18.01 -15.93
N LYS A 636 32.48 16.79 -15.42
CA LYS A 636 33.45 15.70 -15.28
C LYS A 636 33.21 14.54 -16.27
N ASP A 637 32.44 14.77 -17.33
CA ASP A 637 32.05 13.75 -18.30
C ASP A 637 32.02 14.32 -19.72
N ALA A 638 33.07 14.05 -20.50
CA ALA A 638 33.23 14.58 -21.86
C ALA A 638 32.12 14.14 -22.82
N GLN A 639 31.56 12.93 -22.64
CA GLN A 639 30.47 12.43 -23.47
C GLN A 639 29.17 13.19 -23.14
N ALA A 640 28.83 13.30 -21.86
CA ALA A 640 27.64 14.03 -21.41
C ALA A 640 27.72 15.52 -21.76
N GLN A 641 28.91 16.15 -21.65
CA GLN A 641 29.13 17.52 -22.12
C GLN A 641 28.86 17.66 -23.62
N GLY A 642 29.26 16.66 -24.42
CA GLY A 642 28.99 16.65 -25.85
C GLY A 642 27.50 16.60 -26.19
N GLU A 643 26.74 15.72 -25.54
CA GLU A 643 25.29 15.57 -25.75
C GLU A 643 24.51 16.81 -25.28
N LEU A 644 24.87 17.35 -24.12
CA LEU A 644 24.26 18.56 -23.56
C LEU A 644 24.59 19.82 -24.38
N ALA A 645 25.79 19.94 -24.92
CA ALA A 645 26.16 21.06 -25.80
C ALA A 645 25.25 21.13 -27.04
N THR A 646 25.03 19.99 -27.70
CA THR A 646 24.13 19.89 -28.86
C THR A 646 22.68 20.23 -28.47
N SER A 647 22.20 19.66 -27.37
CA SER A 647 20.82 19.88 -26.89
C SER A 647 20.59 21.33 -26.46
N LEU A 648 21.55 21.96 -25.78
CA LEU A 648 21.45 23.34 -25.31
C LEU A 648 21.50 24.34 -26.48
N ALA A 649 22.22 24.04 -27.56
CA ALA A 649 22.15 24.83 -28.79
C ALA A 649 20.78 24.75 -29.45
N GLU A 650 20.12 23.57 -29.43
CA GLU A 650 18.74 23.44 -29.92
C GLU A 650 17.75 24.23 -29.05
N VAL A 651 17.86 24.16 -27.73
CA VAL A 651 17.07 25.01 -26.81
C VAL A 651 17.28 26.49 -27.12
N ALA A 652 18.54 26.89 -27.35
CA ALA A 652 18.88 28.27 -27.69
C ALA A 652 18.35 28.70 -29.07
N ARG A 653 18.03 27.76 -29.96
CA ARG A 653 17.43 28.02 -31.27
C ARG A 653 15.94 28.24 -31.16
N THR A 654 15.25 27.41 -30.38
CA THR A 654 13.78 27.41 -30.28
C THR A 654 13.23 28.34 -29.20
N ALA A 655 13.95 28.53 -28.09
CA ALA A 655 13.57 29.37 -26.95
C ALA A 655 14.68 30.36 -26.54
N PRO A 656 15.16 31.21 -27.47
CA PRO A 656 16.35 32.04 -27.24
C PRO A 656 16.18 33.10 -26.15
N HIS A 657 15.00 33.72 -26.04
CA HIS A 657 14.75 34.78 -25.05
C HIS A 657 14.53 34.20 -23.64
N GLU A 658 13.88 33.05 -23.55
CA GLU A 658 13.61 32.33 -22.30
C GLU A 658 14.91 31.75 -21.73
N LEU A 659 15.78 31.19 -22.59
CA LEU A 659 17.11 30.74 -22.17
C LEU A 659 17.97 31.92 -21.68
N LEU A 660 17.94 33.05 -22.39
CA LEU A 660 18.64 34.27 -21.98
C LEU A 660 18.17 34.76 -20.59
N GLY A 661 16.85 34.80 -20.38
CA GLY A 661 16.26 35.15 -19.08
C GLY A 661 16.66 34.16 -17.97
N THR A 662 16.72 32.88 -18.29
CA THR A 662 17.15 31.83 -17.34
C THR A 662 18.63 31.98 -16.97
N LEU A 663 19.51 32.26 -17.93
CA LEU A 663 20.93 32.53 -17.67
C LEU A 663 21.15 33.76 -16.79
N LYS A 664 20.34 34.83 -16.96
CA LYS A 664 20.35 36.02 -16.10
C LYS A 664 20.07 35.65 -14.64
N GLY A 665 19.07 34.79 -14.41
CA GLY A 665 18.65 34.36 -13.07
C GLY A 665 19.47 33.23 -12.44
N ALA A 666 20.33 32.56 -13.22
CA ALA A 666 21.10 31.41 -12.73
C ALA A 666 22.25 31.79 -11.79
N ALA A 667 22.63 30.85 -10.92
CA ALA A 667 23.84 30.98 -10.12
C ALA A 667 25.07 31.06 -11.03
N GLU A 668 26.09 31.81 -10.61
CA GLU A 668 27.25 32.12 -11.45
C GLU A 668 27.96 30.86 -11.98
N ALA A 669 28.15 29.86 -11.13
CA ALA A 669 28.80 28.61 -11.52
C ALA A 669 27.99 27.79 -12.55
N ASP A 670 26.66 27.81 -12.45
CA ASP A 670 25.78 27.08 -13.37
C ASP A 670 25.70 27.83 -14.72
N ARG A 671 25.61 29.17 -14.67
CA ARG A 671 25.68 30.04 -15.85
C ARG A 671 26.99 29.84 -16.60
N THR A 672 28.14 29.86 -15.92
CA THR A 672 29.45 29.70 -16.57
C THR A 672 29.57 28.35 -17.27
N ALA A 673 29.10 27.27 -16.62
CA ALA A 673 29.09 25.94 -17.23
C ALA A 673 28.16 25.86 -18.46
N ALA A 674 26.95 26.43 -18.35
CA ALA A 674 25.99 26.48 -19.45
C ALA A 674 26.49 27.30 -20.64
N VAL A 675 27.14 28.44 -20.40
CA VAL A 675 27.74 29.28 -21.46
C VAL A 675 28.85 28.53 -22.20
N ALA A 676 29.69 27.78 -21.49
CA ALA A 676 30.74 26.98 -22.10
C ALA A 676 30.17 25.86 -23.01
N LEU A 677 29.13 25.15 -22.56
CA LEU A 677 28.47 24.11 -23.38
C LEU A 677 27.70 24.70 -24.55
N LEU A 678 27.00 25.83 -24.34
CA LEU A 678 26.30 26.54 -25.40
C LEU A 678 27.28 26.99 -26.48
N ALA A 679 28.45 27.52 -26.12
CA ALA A 679 29.49 27.88 -27.08
C ALA A 679 29.95 26.68 -27.92
N GLN A 680 30.18 25.52 -27.30
CA GLN A 680 30.53 24.29 -28.01
C GLN A 680 29.41 23.85 -28.97
N GLY A 681 28.15 23.93 -28.53
CA GLY A 681 26.99 23.60 -29.35
C GLY A 681 26.83 24.53 -30.55
N LEU A 682 27.02 25.84 -30.36
CA LEU A 682 26.99 26.83 -31.43
C LEU A 682 28.09 26.59 -32.47
N VAL A 683 29.32 26.28 -32.02
CA VAL A 683 30.43 25.91 -32.93
C VAL A 683 30.09 24.67 -33.73
N ARG A 684 29.51 23.64 -33.10
CA ARG A 684 29.11 22.40 -33.79
C ARG A 684 27.96 22.57 -34.76
N SER A 685 27.05 23.51 -34.49
CA SER A 685 25.93 23.81 -35.37
C SER A 685 26.34 24.53 -36.66
N ASP A 686 27.54 25.13 -36.67
CA ASP A 686 28.10 25.94 -37.77
C ASP A 686 27.13 27.00 -38.33
N ASP A 687 26.22 27.49 -37.48
CA ASP A 687 25.20 28.48 -37.82
C ASP A 687 25.63 29.87 -37.33
N ALA A 688 26.25 30.63 -38.22
CA ALA A 688 26.67 32.01 -37.94
C ALA A 688 25.48 32.96 -37.64
N ASP A 689 24.26 32.57 -38.04
CA ASP A 689 23.03 33.35 -37.95
C ASP A 689 22.09 32.87 -36.83
N HIS A 690 22.61 32.05 -35.91
CA HIS A 690 21.83 31.37 -34.89
C HIS A 690 20.85 32.32 -34.14
N PRO A 691 19.57 31.95 -33.95
CA PRO A 691 18.55 32.82 -33.34
C PRO A 691 18.94 33.40 -31.98
N PHE A 692 19.71 32.65 -31.19
CA PHE A 692 20.24 33.12 -29.91
C PHE A 692 21.06 34.41 -30.02
N TRP A 693 21.89 34.57 -31.05
CA TRP A 693 22.68 35.80 -31.25
C TRP A 693 21.81 37.00 -31.56
N ARG A 694 20.69 36.79 -32.28
CA ARG A 694 19.72 37.85 -32.56
C ARG A 694 18.99 38.28 -31.30
N ALA A 695 18.52 37.32 -30.51
CA ALA A 695 17.86 37.60 -29.23
C ALA A 695 18.79 38.32 -28.24
N LEU A 696 20.07 37.93 -28.22
CA LEU A 696 21.09 38.57 -27.39
C LEU A 696 21.28 40.04 -27.78
N ARG A 697 21.48 40.33 -29.08
CA ARG A 697 21.61 41.71 -29.59
C ARG A 697 20.37 42.57 -29.33
N GLN A 698 19.17 42.02 -29.54
CA GLN A 698 17.93 42.74 -29.24
C GLN A 698 17.83 43.09 -27.75
N SER A 699 18.27 42.20 -26.87
CA SER A 699 18.20 42.40 -25.42
C SER A 699 19.20 43.44 -24.91
N GLN A 700 20.28 43.73 -25.65
CA GLN A 700 21.21 44.81 -25.32
C GLN A 700 20.56 46.21 -25.42
N GLY A 701 19.50 46.34 -26.23
CA GLY A 701 18.70 47.57 -26.37
C GLY A 701 17.39 47.57 -25.57
N ALA A 702 17.21 46.62 -24.63
CA ALA A 702 15.99 46.52 -23.84
C ALA A 702 15.82 47.71 -22.87
N GLN A 703 14.57 48.08 -22.57
CA GLN A 703 14.25 49.13 -21.58
C GLN A 703 14.65 48.73 -20.14
N ASP A 704 14.74 47.43 -19.86
CA ASP A 704 15.29 46.91 -18.60
C ASP A 704 16.83 47.07 -18.60
N ALA A 705 17.32 48.03 -17.82
CA ALA A 705 18.74 48.35 -17.69
C ALA A 705 19.59 47.17 -17.16
N GLU A 706 19.02 46.31 -16.33
CA GLU A 706 19.72 45.12 -15.82
C GLU A 706 19.85 44.05 -16.90
N LEU A 707 18.77 43.83 -17.68
CA LEU A 707 18.80 42.89 -18.80
C LEU A 707 19.77 43.37 -19.89
N ALA A 708 19.74 44.66 -20.23
CA ALA A 708 20.63 45.26 -21.23
C ALA A 708 22.11 45.17 -20.81
N THR A 709 22.40 45.33 -19.52
CA THR A 709 23.76 45.18 -18.98
C THR A 709 24.20 43.71 -18.97
N PHE A 710 23.32 42.81 -18.53
CA PHE A 710 23.60 41.37 -18.57
C PHE A 710 23.85 40.86 -19.99
N ALA A 711 23.03 41.25 -20.96
CA ALA A 711 23.16 40.84 -22.36
C ALA A 711 24.49 41.30 -22.99
N ARG A 712 24.97 42.49 -22.66
CA ARG A 712 26.29 42.98 -23.11
C ARG A 712 27.44 42.16 -22.53
N ASN A 713 27.37 41.84 -21.23
CA ASN A 713 28.39 41.04 -20.59
C ASN A 713 28.41 39.59 -21.12
N LEU A 714 27.22 39.01 -21.32
CA LEU A 714 27.08 37.65 -21.85
C LEU A 714 27.58 37.55 -23.29
N ASP A 715 27.36 38.56 -24.13
CA ASP A 715 27.88 38.61 -25.51
C ASP A 715 29.41 38.52 -25.55
N GLY A 716 30.10 39.26 -24.68
CA GLY A 716 31.55 39.18 -24.52
C GLY A 716 32.01 37.79 -24.05
N SER A 717 31.42 37.26 -22.98
CA SER A 717 31.80 35.95 -22.43
C SER A 717 31.51 34.79 -23.39
N LEU A 718 30.37 34.81 -24.08
CA LEU A 718 30.00 33.77 -25.04
C LEU A 718 30.88 33.83 -26.29
N SER A 719 31.19 35.02 -26.81
CA SER A 719 32.11 35.19 -27.94
C SER A 719 33.51 34.66 -27.62
N GLN A 720 34.01 34.93 -26.41
CA GLN A 720 35.27 34.39 -25.93
C GLN A 720 35.24 32.86 -25.81
N ALA A 721 34.17 32.29 -25.25
CA ALA A 721 33.98 30.85 -25.14
C ALA A 721 33.88 30.16 -26.51
N VAL A 722 33.23 30.79 -27.49
CA VAL A 722 33.14 30.30 -28.89
C VAL A 722 34.51 30.32 -29.56
N ALA A 723 35.30 31.38 -29.36
CA ALA A 723 36.68 31.45 -29.87
C ALA A 723 37.57 30.37 -29.26
N GLN A 724 37.42 30.10 -27.95
CA GLN A 724 38.13 29.01 -27.26
C GLN A 724 37.70 27.63 -27.77
N ALA A 725 36.39 27.41 -28.01
CA ALA A 725 35.87 26.16 -28.55
C ALA A 725 36.29 25.89 -30.01
N LYS A 726 36.65 26.94 -30.77
CA LYS A 726 37.21 26.82 -32.14
C LYS A 726 38.73 26.56 -32.18
N ALA A 727 39.44 26.74 -31.06
CA ALA A 727 40.88 26.54 -31.02
C ALA A 727 41.26 25.04 -31.06
N PRO A 728 42.30 24.63 -31.82
CA PRO A 728 42.76 23.25 -31.82
C PRO A 728 43.32 22.86 -30.44
N ALA A 729 42.92 21.69 -29.91
CA ALA A 729 43.31 21.23 -28.58
C ALA A 729 44.84 21.04 -28.46
N ALA A 730 45.48 21.76 -27.55
CA ALA A 730 46.89 21.57 -27.23
C ALA A 730 47.08 20.41 -26.23
N GLY A 731 47.70 19.31 -26.70
CA GLY A 731 48.49 18.38 -25.88
C GLY A 731 47.73 17.38 -25.00
N GLY A 732 47.59 16.14 -25.47
CA GLY A 732 47.32 14.96 -24.67
C GLY A 732 48.03 13.74 -25.27
N SER A 733 49.03 13.23 -24.56
CA SER A 733 50.01 12.24 -25.00
C SER A 733 49.41 11.00 -25.66
N THR A 734 50.00 10.61 -26.79
CA THR A 734 49.93 9.29 -27.39
C THR A 734 50.44 8.24 -26.40
N VAL A 735 49.53 7.45 -25.83
CA VAL A 735 49.87 6.11 -25.34
C VAL A 735 49.31 5.13 -26.35
N THR A 736 50.23 4.62 -27.16
CA THR A 736 50.04 3.44 -28.02
C THR A 736 49.75 2.23 -27.14
N VAL A 737 48.52 1.71 -27.20
CA VAL A 737 48.26 0.32 -26.80
C VAL A 737 48.04 -0.48 -28.08
N SER A 738 48.96 -1.41 -28.30
CA SER A 738 49.00 -2.37 -29.41
C SER A 738 47.71 -3.20 -29.45
N ALA A 739 47.03 -3.19 -30.60
CA ALA A 739 45.92 -4.09 -30.89
C ALA A 739 46.47 -5.48 -31.24
N THR A 740 46.18 -6.48 -30.39
CA THR A 740 46.16 -7.87 -30.84
C THR A 740 44.77 -8.16 -31.38
N ALA A 741 44.70 -8.52 -32.66
CA ALA A 741 43.49 -8.92 -33.34
C ALA A 741 42.98 -10.26 -32.77
N GLY A 742 41.93 -10.19 -31.96
CA GLY A 742 41.11 -11.34 -31.57
C GLY A 742 39.66 -11.04 -31.95
N ALA A 743 39.17 -11.68 -33.00
CA ALA A 743 37.78 -11.62 -33.40
C ALA A 743 36.89 -12.18 -32.28
N VAL A 744 35.93 -11.37 -31.80
CA VAL A 744 34.87 -11.78 -30.88
C VAL A 744 33.54 -11.33 -31.51
N PRO A 745 32.52 -12.19 -31.58
CA PRO A 745 31.39 -12.02 -32.49
C PRO A 745 30.42 -10.94 -31.99
N VAL A 746 29.81 -10.25 -32.95
CA VAL A 746 28.65 -9.37 -32.74
C VAL A 746 27.48 -10.24 -32.24
N LEU A 747 27.27 -10.26 -30.92
CA LEU A 747 26.01 -10.71 -30.33
C LEU A 747 25.03 -9.54 -30.35
N THR A 748 24.15 -9.56 -31.34
CA THR A 748 22.90 -8.80 -31.29
C THR A 748 21.97 -9.46 -30.27
N PRO A 749 21.46 -8.75 -29.24
CA PRO A 749 20.41 -9.31 -28.40
C PRO A 749 19.10 -9.34 -29.20
N ASP A 750 18.62 -10.54 -29.50
CA ASP A 750 17.33 -10.78 -30.13
C ASP A 750 16.18 -10.40 -29.17
N LEU A 751 15.72 -9.15 -29.29
CA LEU A 751 14.56 -8.61 -28.59
C LEU A 751 13.22 -9.20 -29.09
N LYS A 752 13.18 -9.99 -30.17
CA LYS A 752 11.94 -10.60 -30.67
C LYS A 752 11.54 -11.85 -29.89
N GLY A 753 12.47 -12.57 -29.27
CA GLY A 753 12.17 -13.75 -28.45
C GLY A 753 11.39 -13.44 -27.17
N PHE A 754 11.58 -12.25 -26.59
CA PHE A 754 10.96 -11.87 -25.31
C PHE A 754 9.52 -11.33 -25.46
N LEU A 755 9.18 -10.77 -26.62
CA LEU A 755 7.86 -10.18 -26.90
C LEU A 755 6.78 -11.23 -27.22
N ASN A 756 7.18 -12.45 -27.62
CA ASN A 756 6.24 -13.54 -27.94
C ASN A 756 5.79 -14.38 -26.73
N ALA A 757 6.24 -14.07 -25.51
CA ALA A 757 5.91 -14.84 -24.29
C ALA A 757 4.84 -14.19 -23.39
N LEU A 758 4.15 -13.15 -23.86
CA LEU A 758 2.99 -12.59 -23.16
C LEU A 758 1.72 -13.40 -23.51
N PRO A 759 0.87 -13.76 -22.54
CA PRO A 759 -0.37 -14.47 -22.83
C PRO A 759 -1.31 -13.56 -23.66
N GLN A 760 -1.65 -13.98 -24.87
CA GLN A 760 -2.70 -13.35 -25.65
C GLN A 760 -4.04 -13.59 -24.96
N THR A 761 -4.74 -12.50 -24.65
CA THR A 761 -6.13 -12.55 -24.19
C THR A 761 -7.01 -12.87 -25.39
N THR A 762 -7.64 -14.04 -25.39
CA THR A 762 -8.66 -14.40 -26.37
C THR A 762 -9.92 -13.58 -26.11
N ALA A 763 -10.35 -12.83 -27.13
CA ALA A 763 -11.64 -12.18 -27.17
C ALA A 763 -12.74 -13.26 -27.22
N VAL A 764 -13.73 -13.16 -26.34
CA VAL A 764 -14.95 -13.96 -26.39
C VAL A 764 -15.97 -13.21 -27.23
N ASP A 765 -16.29 -13.78 -28.39
CA ASP A 765 -17.42 -13.39 -29.23
C ASP A 765 -18.75 -13.57 -28.48
N ARG A 766 -19.61 -12.56 -28.56
CA ARG A 766 -21.04 -12.66 -28.21
C ARG A 766 -21.80 -13.22 -29.42
N PRO A 767 -22.66 -14.23 -29.28
CA PRO A 767 -23.74 -14.45 -30.22
C PRO A 767 -24.98 -13.65 -29.80
N GLY A 768 -25.58 -12.97 -30.77
CA GLY A 768 -26.92 -12.39 -30.65
C GLY A 768 -28.00 -13.45 -30.66
N GLY A 769 -29.11 -13.12 -30.01
CA GLY A 769 -30.34 -13.90 -29.86
C GLY A 769 -31.20 -13.30 -28.77
#